data_AF-A0A6P7TAE1-F1
#
_entry.id   AF-A0A6P7TAE1-F1
#
_cell.length_a   1.000
_cell.length_b   1.000
_cell.length_c   1.000
_cell.angle_alpha   90.00
_cell.angle_beta   90.00
_cell.angle_gamma   90.00
#
_symmetry.space_group_name_H-M   'P 1'
#
loop_
_entity.id
_entity.type
_entity.pdbx_description
1 polymer ?
#
loop_
_entity_poly.entity_id
_entity_poly.type
_entity_poly.pdbx_seq_one_letter_code
_entity_poly.pdbx_strand_id
1 'polypeptide(L)'
;MQAIWWIASALLLNVVKANSVDRTLVPKANGPSVVEAVVDKIRGSCIFDNDRLFVRRMAYVESKDGFDHSTFRPNFFGGIWQITEKQYNAVRRCSGVLAAPCQKIQQTFNINWSQTKWSDLMKPLYSGLATYLYLQLRGKPIAGDAASQESIWQHYFHPGVTNNNNKFKEAANRVSVSCEKPTDLVFLLDESGSVGQANYNKVKQFLEKSINRLPISPGQFRVSVTTFSSTAKVLFYLNAFTSKSQMIQKIRTMGYDSGGTDTAAGINTVVNNVFNPSNGAKPKKDAPRVLVLVTDGQSNNRAQTVAAANIAKQQGIEIFSVGVGSNVDRTELLQVAGTCSRVFSLATFDDMDNFLHELIKNACGAKSTIEIPDIPSNSTNSTIKETEIKRKVPDNGTHIGIKVTPKGNGTTIVVETNCSVVRIFGSYNDSNPSESVFEITGTAADGRPMVLFVKADKNGRPLYLTFEASKVNTSQQFCFNESNFHVKFHKGEPKVAEVVCIENGVIRNCTVVDIITSKWSDKLCPPTDVIVGSSNPCTPDKLRNKELVFPYPHDNTKYLKCDLKGRVYVITCPPGLHYHPIRQNCGFDHVTNPKKIMSPKHSNLCTYDNIRQNLWFFPYPANKLFFVECDVWGRAWVVPCPPKTEWMTSASRCVSNVKTTPSSLLNPCRPKEIAKGIVYYPYPHNSHRYIHCDDNANPWVQFCPPNKVFDMASKTCVSSGSA
;
A
#
# COMPACT_ATOMS: atom_id res chain seq x y z
N MET A 1 34.84 -0.73 -21.86
CA MET A 1 33.50 -0.55 -22.46
C MET A 1 32.45 -1.50 -21.84
N GLN A 2 32.42 -1.64 -20.50
CA GLN A 2 31.49 -2.55 -19.80
C GLN A 2 31.05 -2.07 -18.39
N ALA A 3 31.28 -0.80 -18.04
CA ALA A 3 31.04 -0.30 -16.68
C ALA A 3 30.02 0.87 -16.57
N ILE A 4 29.32 1.24 -17.65
CA ILE A 4 28.45 2.43 -17.67
C ILE A 4 26.95 2.10 -17.62
N TRP A 5 26.57 0.82 -17.65
CA TRP A 5 25.14 0.41 -17.69
C TRP A 5 24.47 0.14 -16.32
N TRP A 6 25.15 0.40 -15.19
CA TRP A 6 24.59 0.11 -13.85
C TRP A 6 24.10 1.34 -13.05
N ILE A 7 24.23 2.58 -13.56
CA ILE A 7 23.93 3.79 -12.77
C ILE A 7 22.64 4.52 -13.22
N ALA A 8 22.08 4.22 -14.40
CA ALA A 8 21.01 5.04 -14.99
C ALA A 8 19.55 4.64 -14.64
N SER A 9 19.29 3.56 -13.90
CA SER A 9 17.91 3.08 -13.65
C SER A 9 17.36 3.33 -12.23
N ALA A 10 18.04 4.14 -11.41
CA ALA A 10 17.68 4.31 -9.98
C ALA A 10 16.96 5.61 -9.62
N LEU A 11 16.63 6.50 -10.58
CA LEU A 11 16.38 7.92 -10.27
C LEU A 11 14.97 8.47 -10.51
N LEU A 12 13.92 7.63 -10.60
CA LEU A 12 12.57 8.09 -10.93
C LEU A 12 11.43 7.62 -10.02
N LEU A 13 11.75 6.93 -8.94
CA LEU A 13 10.78 6.59 -7.90
C LEU A 13 11.45 6.93 -6.57
N ASN A 14 10.67 7.08 -5.49
CA ASN A 14 11.20 6.77 -4.16
C ASN A 14 11.55 5.27 -4.15
N VAL A 15 12.62 4.89 -4.87
CA VAL A 15 13.23 3.58 -4.77
C VAL A 15 13.69 3.53 -3.33
N VAL A 16 12.99 2.76 -2.53
CA VAL A 16 13.29 2.61 -1.12
C VAL A 16 14.77 2.26 -1.00
N LYS A 17 15.54 3.15 -0.37
CA LYS A 17 16.90 2.80 0.05
C LYS A 17 16.76 1.75 1.13
N ALA A 18 17.29 0.56 0.86
CA ALA A 18 17.43 -0.50 1.85
C ALA A 18 18.48 -0.08 2.88
N ASN A 19 18.08 0.75 3.84
CA ASN A 19 18.88 1.05 5.02
C ASN A 19 18.21 0.30 6.17
N SER A 20 18.78 -0.84 6.53
CA SER A 20 18.31 -1.56 7.71
C SER A 20 18.58 -0.71 8.96
N VAL A 21 17.52 -0.47 9.72
CA VAL A 21 17.57 0.22 11.00
C VAL A 21 17.11 -0.75 12.07
N ASP A 22 17.90 -0.88 13.12
CA ASP A 22 17.51 -1.56 14.35
C ASP A 22 17.89 -0.69 15.55
N ARG A 23 16.96 0.18 15.96
CA ARG A 23 17.14 1.08 17.12
C ARG A 23 17.25 0.30 18.44
N THR A 24 16.84 -0.97 18.48
CA THR A 24 16.92 -1.78 19.71
C THR A 24 18.37 -2.07 20.13
N LEU A 25 19.31 -1.94 19.20
CA LEU A 25 20.74 -2.12 19.41
C LEU A 25 21.51 -0.80 19.57
N VAL A 26 20.84 0.35 19.41
CA VAL A 26 21.46 1.67 19.52
C VAL A 26 21.45 2.11 20.99
N PRO A 27 22.61 2.41 21.61
CA PRO A 27 22.67 2.88 22.98
C PRO A 27 21.80 4.13 23.20
N LYS A 28 21.06 4.14 24.30
CA LYS A 28 20.14 5.24 24.70
C LYS A 28 18.96 5.48 23.77
N ALA A 29 18.70 4.62 22.78
CA ALA A 29 17.45 4.69 22.05
C ALA A 29 16.27 4.50 23.01
N ASN A 30 15.24 5.31 22.85
CA ASN A 30 14.07 5.34 23.72
C ASN A 30 12.79 5.59 22.92
N GLY A 31 11.67 5.49 23.63
CA GLY A 31 10.33 5.72 23.14
C GLY A 31 9.50 4.43 23.03
N PRO A 32 8.16 4.54 22.96
CA PRO A 32 7.25 3.41 22.90
C PRO A 32 7.54 2.43 21.76
N SER A 33 7.90 2.93 20.57
CA SER A 33 8.19 2.08 19.39
C SER A 33 9.45 1.23 19.57
N VAL A 34 10.46 1.75 20.28
CA VAL A 34 11.68 0.99 20.62
C VAL A 34 11.35 -0.11 21.62
N VAL A 35 10.53 0.20 22.64
CA VAL A 35 10.12 -0.78 23.66
C VAL A 35 9.28 -1.90 23.05
N GLU A 36 8.28 -1.58 22.22
CA GLU A 36 7.47 -2.60 21.53
C GLU A 36 8.35 -3.49 20.64
N ALA A 37 9.29 -2.90 19.89
CA ALA A 37 10.21 -3.68 19.06
C ALA A 37 11.08 -4.65 19.87
N VAL A 38 11.56 -4.24 21.05
CA VAL A 38 12.30 -5.15 21.96
C VAL A 38 11.41 -6.27 22.47
N VAL A 39 10.21 -5.94 22.95
CA VAL A 39 9.25 -6.92 23.50
C VAL A 39 8.84 -7.92 22.43
N ASP A 40 8.55 -7.47 21.21
CA ASP A 40 8.15 -8.32 20.10
C ASP A 40 9.29 -9.21 19.60
N LYS A 41 10.54 -8.69 19.51
CA LYS A 41 11.73 -9.50 19.20
C LYS A 41 11.92 -10.63 20.20
N ILE A 42 11.87 -10.32 21.50
CA ILE A 42 12.09 -11.33 22.55
C ILE A 42 10.93 -12.33 22.58
N ARG A 43 9.68 -11.91 22.46
CA ARG A 43 8.53 -12.84 22.37
C ARG A 43 8.62 -13.74 21.13
N GLY A 44 9.00 -13.18 19.98
CA GLY A 44 9.19 -13.93 18.73
C GLY A 44 10.35 -14.93 18.76
N SER A 45 11.31 -14.77 19.69
CA SER A 45 12.48 -15.65 19.81
C SER A 45 12.23 -16.98 20.53
N CYS A 46 11.06 -17.14 21.16
CA CYS A 46 10.74 -18.28 22.02
C CYS A 46 11.65 -18.43 23.25
N ILE A 47 12.43 -17.39 23.60
CA ILE A 47 13.25 -17.39 24.81
C ILE A 47 12.34 -17.25 26.04
N PHE A 48 11.26 -16.49 25.89
CA PHE A 48 10.27 -16.27 26.93
C PHE A 48 8.86 -16.40 26.34
N ASP A 49 8.13 -17.41 26.81
CA ASP A 49 6.93 -17.89 26.12
C ASP A 49 5.71 -16.96 26.28
N ASN A 50 5.66 -16.11 27.32
CA ASN A 50 4.63 -15.06 27.47
C ASN A 50 4.87 -14.20 28.74
N ASP A 51 5.01 -12.88 28.63
CA ASP A 51 5.07 -11.95 29.78
C ASP A 51 3.75 -11.24 30.11
N ARG A 52 2.64 -11.51 29.41
CA ARG A 52 1.31 -10.97 29.73
C ARG A 52 1.29 -9.43 29.80
N LEU A 53 2.02 -8.79 28.88
CA LEU A 53 2.31 -7.35 28.82
C LEU A 53 3.11 -6.77 30.01
N PHE A 54 3.62 -7.61 30.92
CA PHE A 54 4.33 -7.16 32.11
C PHE A 54 5.58 -6.36 31.78
N VAL A 55 6.46 -6.87 30.92
CA VAL A 55 7.72 -6.19 30.57
C VAL A 55 7.43 -4.91 29.82
N ARG A 56 6.38 -4.89 28.98
CA ARG A 56 5.93 -3.67 28.30
C ARG A 56 5.41 -2.62 29.29
N ARG A 57 4.58 -3.00 30.26
CA ARG A 57 4.06 -2.11 31.33
C ARG A 57 5.20 -1.62 32.22
N MET A 58 6.12 -2.50 32.58
CA MET A 58 7.29 -2.19 33.40
C MET A 58 8.15 -1.11 32.74
N ALA A 59 8.42 -1.17 31.43
CA ALA A 59 9.16 -0.11 30.73
C ALA A 59 8.54 1.28 30.93
N TYR A 60 7.21 1.37 30.88
CA TYR A 60 6.50 2.62 31.10
C TYR A 60 6.56 3.05 32.57
N VAL A 61 6.43 2.11 33.50
CA VAL A 61 6.46 2.36 34.95
C VAL A 61 7.85 2.83 35.41
N GLU A 62 8.91 2.21 34.90
CA GLU A 62 10.30 2.46 35.30
C GLU A 62 10.87 3.76 34.74
N SER A 63 10.54 4.08 33.49
CA SER A 63 11.24 5.16 32.78
C SER A 63 10.39 5.92 31.77
N LYS A 64 9.06 5.70 31.75
CA LYS A 64 8.16 6.24 30.72
C LYS A 64 8.68 5.91 29.31
N ASP A 65 9.01 4.64 29.10
CA ASP A 65 9.60 4.13 27.84
C ASP A 65 10.95 4.77 27.51
N GLY A 66 11.71 5.16 28.54
CA GLY A 66 13.01 5.82 28.45
C GLY A 66 12.97 7.33 28.24
N PHE A 67 11.80 7.96 28.37
CA PHE A 67 11.65 9.43 28.32
C PHE A 67 11.95 10.13 29.65
N ASP A 68 11.97 9.41 30.76
CA ASP A 68 12.38 9.98 32.05
C ASP A 68 13.84 10.45 31.96
N HIS A 69 14.12 11.70 32.34
CA HIS A 69 15.46 12.29 32.25
C HIS A 69 16.50 11.54 33.09
N SER A 70 16.07 10.82 34.12
CA SER A 70 16.92 10.03 35.01
C SER A 70 17.22 8.63 34.48
N THR A 71 16.60 8.21 33.38
CA THR A 71 16.76 6.87 32.78
C THR A 71 18.22 6.57 32.48
N PHE A 72 18.91 7.49 31.81
CA PHE A 72 20.31 7.36 31.37
C PHE A 72 21.24 8.31 32.14
N ARG A 73 21.14 8.29 33.47
CA ARG A 73 21.97 9.08 34.38
C ARG A 73 23.42 8.56 34.45
N PRO A 74 24.40 9.42 34.80
CA PRO A 74 25.80 9.00 34.94
C PRO A 74 25.95 7.77 35.86
N ASN A 75 26.84 6.85 35.48
CA ASN A 75 27.17 5.63 36.22
C ASN A 75 26.01 4.63 36.41
N PHE A 76 24.89 4.80 35.71
CA PHE A 76 23.79 3.83 35.70
C PHE A 76 23.49 3.34 34.28
N PHE A 77 23.60 2.04 34.07
CA PHE A 77 23.51 1.42 32.74
C PHE A 77 22.27 0.53 32.55
N GLY A 78 21.36 0.48 33.53
CA GLY A 78 20.19 -0.41 33.57
C GLY A 78 19.16 -0.24 32.44
N GLY A 79 19.33 0.77 31.58
CA GLY A 79 18.51 1.01 30.41
C GLY A 79 17.05 1.35 30.73
N ILE A 80 16.15 1.12 29.77
CA ILE A 80 14.73 1.49 29.88
C ILE A 80 14.05 0.80 31.07
N TRP A 81 14.40 -0.46 31.36
CA TRP A 81 13.80 -1.25 32.44
C TRP A 81 14.45 -1.02 33.81
N GLN A 82 15.40 -0.10 33.93
CA GLN A 82 16.05 0.27 35.19
C GLN A 82 16.58 -0.94 35.98
N ILE A 83 17.07 -1.96 35.28
CA ILE A 83 17.75 -3.11 35.90
C ILE A 83 18.92 -2.57 36.74
N THR A 84 19.18 -3.16 37.90
CA THR A 84 20.31 -2.81 38.75
C THR A 84 21.53 -3.66 38.43
N GLU A 85 22.73 -3.18 38.77
CA GLU A 85 23.96 -3.94 38.54
C GLU A 85 23.93 -5.29 39.29
N LYS A 86 23.33 -5.33 40.49
CA LYS A 86 23.11 -6.56 41.25
C LYS A 86 22.23 -7.56 40.49
N GLN A 87 21.13 -7.11 39.88
CA GLN A 87 20.24 -7.95 39.10
C GLN A 87 20.91 -8.45 37.81
N TYR A 88 21.67 -7.59 37.12
CA TYR A 88 22.47 -7.97 35.97
C TYR A 88 23.50 -9.05 36.31
N ASN A 89 24.25 -8.86 37.40
CA ASN A 89 25.25 -9.82 37.86
C ASN A 89 24.65 -11.19 38.22
N ALA A 90 23.39 -11.21 38.67
CA ALA A 90 22.67 -12.46 38.96
C ALA A 90 22.37 -13.29 37.69
N VAL A 91 22.20 -12.65 36.53
CA VAL A 91 21.87 -13.33 35.26
C VAL A 91 23.06 -13.49 34.32
N ARG A 92 24.17 -12.78 34.57
CA ARG A 92 25.35 -12.74 33.68
C ARG A 92 25.98 -14.11 33.45
N ARG A 93 25.94 -15.01 34.44
CA ARG A 93 26.67 -16.30 34.38
C ARG A 93 26.00 -17.37 33.53
N CYS A 94 24.74 -17.19 33.09
CA CYS A 94 24.01 -18.19 32.31
C CYS A 94 24.01 -19.61 32.92
N SER A 95 23.93 -19.70 34.25
CA SER A 95 23.98 -20.98 34.98
C SER A 95 22.58 -21.49 35.36
N GLY A 96 22.45 -22.81 35.53
CA GLY A 96 21.20 -23.44 35.99
C GLY A 96 20.05 -23.20 35.02
N VAL A 97 18.93 -22.66 35.54
CA VAL A 97 17.72 -22.35 34.76
C VAL A 97 17.93 -21.36 33.61
N LEU A 98 19.06 -20.63 33.60
CA LEU A 98 19.37 -19.63 32.57
C LEU A 98 20.23 -20.18 31.41
N ALA A 99 20.74 -21.40 31.49
CA ALA A 99 21.61 -21.97 30.46
C ALA A 99 20.92 -22.06 29.09
N ALA A 100 19.72 -22.66 29.04
CA ALA A 100 18.95 -22.80 27.81
C ALA A 100 18.47 -21.44 27.23
N PRO A 101 17.90 -20.51 28.04
CA PRO A 101 17.61 -19.16 27.58
C PRO A 101 18.81 -18.43 26.99
N CYS A 102 19.98 -18.46 27.63
CA CYS A 102 21.18 -17.82 27.11
C CYS A 102 21.66 -18.43 25.78
N GLN A 103 21.59 -19.75 25.64
CA GLN A 103 21.90 -20.41 24.37
C GLN A 103 20.96 -19.94 23.26
N LYS A 104 19.67 -19.78 23.57
CA LYS A 104 18.67 -19.29 22.62
C LYS A 104 18.87 -17.81 22.27
N ILE A 105 19.32 -16.97 23.22
CA ILE A 105 19.77 -15.59 22.98
C ILE A 105 20.92 -15.59 21.95
N GLN A 106 21.94 -16.42 22.15
CA GLN A 106 23.07 -16.54 21.23
C GLN A 106 22.60 -16.96 19.82
N GLN A 107 21.74 -17.97 19.72
CA GLN A 107 21.24 -18.46 18.44
C GLN A 107 20.37 -17.45 17.70
N THR A 108 19.56 -16.67 18.43
CA THR A 108 18.53 -15.81 17.81
C THR A 108 19.05 -14.40 17.54
N PHE A 109 19.83 -13.85 18.46
CA PHE A 109 20.29 -12.46 18.40
C PHE A 109 21.80 -12.33 18.16
N ASN A 110 22.54 -13.45 18.09
CA ASN A 110 24.00 -13.45 18.03
C ASN A 110 24.65 -12.67 19.19
N ILE A 111 24.05 -12.77 20.39
CA ILE A 111 24.55 -12.12 21.60
C ILE A 111 25.06 -13.20 22.56
N ASN A 112 26.37 -13.17 22.85
CA ASN A 112 26.93 -14.02 23.90
C ASN A 112 26.69 -13.35 25.26
N TRP A 113 25.57 -13.71 25.89
CA TRP A 113 25.13 -13.07 27.14
C TRP A 113 26.20 -13.11 28.24
N SER A 114 26.95 -14.21 28.35
CA SER A 114 28.00 -14.35 29.38
C SER A 114 29.17 -13.35 29.23
N GLN A 115 29.36 -12.84 28.01
CA GLN A 115 30.43 -11.90 27.65
C GLN A 115 29.97 -10.44 27.61
N THR A 116 28.68 -10.16 27.86
CA THR A 116 28.19 -8.78 27.89
C THR A 116 28.79 -8.01 29.05
N LYS A 117 28.81 -6.69 28.92
CA LYS A 117 29.22 -5.77 29.98
C LYS A 117 28.00 -5.09 30.58
N TRP A 118 28.12 -4.63 31.82
CA TRP A 118 27.09 -3.84 32.47
C TRP A 118 26.66 -2.63 31.61
N SER A 119 27.62 -1.99 30.94
CA SER A 119 27.37 -0.87 30.04
C SER A 119 26.58 -1.21 28.77
N ASP A 120 26.51 -2.49 28.36
CA ASP A 120 25.74 -2.89 27.18
C ASP A 120 24.23 -2.72 27.39
N LEU A 121 23.74 -2.71 28.63
CA LEU A 121 22.32 -2.56 28.94
C LEU A 121 21.75 -1.18 28.56
N MET A 122 22.60 -0.21 28.21
CA MET A 122 22.17 1.03 27.57
C MET A 122 21.49 0.79 26.22
N LYS A 123 21.73 -0.36 25.59
CA LYS A 123 21.01 -0.80 24.40
C LYS A 123 19.67 -1.41 24.85
N PRO A 124 18.54 -0.96 24.31
CA PRO A 124 17.21 -1.44 24.72
C PRO A 124 17.04 -2.97 24.67
N LEU A 125 17.54 -3.65 23.63
CA LEU A 125 17.44 -5.10 23.55
C LEU A 125 18.16 -5.80 24.71
N TYR A 126 19.33 -5.28 25.12
CA TYR A 126 20.12 -5.87 26.20
C TYR A 126 19.45 -5.65 27.56
N SER A 127 18.97 -4.44 27.86
CA SER A 127 18.22 -4.21 29.11
C SER A 127 16.92 -5.02 29.14
N GLY A 128 16.20 -5.15 28.02
CA GLY A 128 15.04 -6.03 27.93
C GLY A 128 15.39 -7.50 28.20
N LEU A 129 16.41 -8.04 27.54
CA LEU A 129 16.89 -9.41 27.77
C LEU A 129 17.31 -9.64 29.24
N ALA A 130 17.96 -8.67 29.88
CA ALA A 130 18.30 -8.76 31.30
C ALA A 130 17.04 -8.88 32.16
N THR A 131 15.99 -8.10 31.88
CA THR A 131 14.70 -8.17 32.58
C THR A 131 14.07 -9.56 32.43
N TYR A 132 14.03 -10.10 31.21
CA TYR A 132 13.47 -11.42 30.95
C TYR A 132 14.25 -12.56 31.62
N LEU A 133 15.58 -12.54 31.53
CA LEU A 133 16.41 -13.53 32.22
C LEU A 133 16.25 -13.45 33.73
N TYR A 134 16.12 -12.24 34.28
CA TYR A 134 15.92 -12.07 35.71
C TYR A 134 14.55 -12.59 36.15
N LEU A 135 13.50 -12.38 35.35
CA LEU A 135 12.19 -13.00 35.58
C LEU A 135 12.27 -14.54 35.57
N GLN A 136 12.98 -15.13 34.60
CA GLN A 136 13.18 -16.58 34.54
C GLN A 136 13.92 -17.12 35.76
N LEU A 137 14.95 -16.41 36.23
CA LEU A 137 15.69 -16.78 37.43
C LEU A 137 14.78 -16.82 38.68
N ARG A 138 13.71 -16.01 38.72
CA ARG A 138 12.78 -15.95 39.85
C ARG A 138 11.66 -16.99 39.79
N GLY A 139 11.40 -17.58 38.63
CA GLY A 139 10.56 -18.79 38.48
C GLY A 139 9.07 -18.64 38.77
N LYS A 140 8.52 -17.43 38.99
CA LYS A 140 7.07 -17.26 39.19
C LYS A 140 6.32 -16.94 37.89
N PRO A 141 5.16 -17.58 37.64
CA PRO A 141 4.24 -17.17 36.60
C PRO A 141 3.81 -15.71 36.80
N ILE A 142 3.89 -14.92 35.74
CA ILE A 142 3.45 -13.52 35.75
C ILE A 142 1.94 -13.50 35.71
N ALA A 143 1.21 -12.79 36.57
CA ALA A 143 -0.26 -12.72 36.50
C ALA A 143 -0.77 -11.99 35.24
N GLY A 144 -2.01 -12.22 34.82
CA GLY A 144 -2.60 -11.54 33.65
C GLY A 144 -3.07 -10.12 33.92
N ASP A 145 -3.62 -9.88 35.10
CA ASP A 145 -4.15 -8.57 35.49
C ASP A 145 -3.04 -7.63 35.99
N ALA A 146 -3.24 -6.33 35.78
CA ALA A 146 -2.24 -5.32 36.10
C ALA A 146 -2.00 -5.18 37.61
N ALA A 147 -3.00 -5.45 38.46
CA ALA A 147 -2.85 -5.29 39.91
C ALA A 147 -1.96 -6.39 40.50
N SER A 148 -2.19 -7.65 40.12
CA SER A 148 -1.33 -8.77 40.53
C SER A 148 0.08 -8.65 39.95
N GLN A 149 0.21 -8.10 38.74
CA GLN A 149 1.52 -7.78 38.16
C GLN A 149 2.30 -6.73 38.98
N GLU A 150 1.62 -5.74 39.56
CA GLU A 150 2.25 -4.75 40.43
C GLU A 150 2.96 -5.40 41.61
N SER A 151 2.34 -6.41 42.24
CA SER A 151 2.95 -7.16 43.34
C SER A 151 4.21 -7.92 42.90
N ILE A 152 4.23 -8.47 41.69
CA ILE A 152 5.41 -9.16 41.13
C ILE A 152 6.54 -8.16 40.90
N TRP A 153 6.22 -7.00 40.32
CA TRP A 153 7.17 -5.91 40.09
C TRP A 153 7.79 -5.41 41.40
N GLN A 154 6.97 -5.10 42.41
CA GLN A 154 7.43 -4.70 43.74
C GLN A 154 8.33 -5.77 44.36
N HIS A 155 7.89 -7.03 44.35
CA HIS A 155 8.62 -8.10 45.01
C HIS A 155 10.00 -8.37 44.38
N TYR A 156 10.13 -8.33 43.05
CA TYR A 156 11.37 -8.71 42.37
C TYR A 156 12.29 -7.55 41.98
N PHE A 157 11.72 -6.39 41.67
CA PHE A 157 12.47 -5.24 41.15
C PHE A 157 12.61 -4.11 42.17
N HIS A 158 11.65 -3.95 43.08
CA HIS A 158 11.64 -2.87 44.09
C HIS A 158 11.28 -3.37 45.49
N PRO A 159 12.05 -4.31 46.07
CA PRO A 159 11.74 -4.88 47.36
C PRO A 159 11.72 -3.79 48.44
N GLY A 160 10.63 -3.71 49.20
CA GLY A 160 10.44 -2.70 50.26
C GLY A 160 9.57 -1.50 49.87
N VAL A 161 9.15 -1.39 48.61
CA VAL A 161 8.17 -0.38 48.17
C VAL A 161 6.75 -0.94 48.32
N THR A 162 6.00 -0.47 49.33
CA THR A 162 4.63 -0.94 49.63
C THR A 162 3.52 0.04 49.20
N ASN A 163 3.84 1.31 48.97
CA ASN A 163 2.85 2.39 48.75
C ASN A 163 2.85 2.95 47.32
N ASN A 164 2.86 2.10 46.29
CA ASN A 164 2.61 2.56 44.92
C ASN A 164 1.28 1.99 44.43
N ASN A 165 0.20 2.65 44.83
CA ASN A 165 -1.13 2.19 44.49
C ASN A 165 -1.43 2.65 43.07
N ASN A 166 -1.35 1.73 42.10
CA ASN A 166 -1.87 1.81 40.72
C ASN A 166 -0.89 2.18 39.58
N LYS A 167 0.44 2.14 39.74
CA LYS A 167 1.36 2.45 38.63
C LYS A 167 1.18 1.49 37.45
N PHE A 168 1.04 0.20 37.72
CA PHE A 168 0.78 -0.79 36.68
C PHE A 168 -0.63 -0.65 36.07
N LYS A 169 -1.61 -0.23 36.88
CA LYS A 169 -2.98 0.04 36.40
C LYS A 169 -3.02 1.27 35.48
N GLU A 170 -2.28 2.33 35.80
CA GLU A 170 -2.09 3.48 34.92
C GLU A 170 -1.38 3.10 33.62
N ALA A 171 -0.31 2.30 33.73
CA ALA A 171 0.39 1.77 32.56
C ALA A 171 -0.53 0.91 31.69
N ALA A 172 -1.40 0.10 32.27
CA ALA A 172 -2.36 -0.72 31.52
C ALA A 172 -3.34 0.12 30.68
N ASN A 173 -3.74 1.31 31.16
CA ASN A 173 -4.57 2.23 30.38
C ASN A 173 -3.79 2.90 29.24
N ARG A 174 -2.52 3.26 29.49
CA ARG A 174 -1.64 3.95 28.53
C ARG A 174 -1.10 3.03 27.44
N VAL A 175 -0.83 1.77 27.77
CA VAL A 175 -0.36 0.71 26.87
C VAL A 175 -1.56 -0.14 26.37
N SER A 176 -2.69 0.52 26.09
CA SER A 176 -3.85 -0.18 25.56
C SER A 176 -3.63 -0.57 24.10
N VAL A 177 -4.13 -1.75 23.74
CA VAL A 177 -4.05 -2.27 22.37
C VAL A 177 -5.19 -1.65 21.57
N SER A 178 -4.86 -0.94 20.47
CA SER A 178 -5.89 -0.46 19.54
C SER A 178 -6.43 -1.61 18.69
N CYS A 179 -7.75 -1.70 18.61
CA CYS A 179 -8.50 -2.74 17.89
C CYS A 179 -9.37 -2.13 16.78
N GLU A 180 -8.84 -1.13 16.08
CA GLU A 180 -9.56 -0.40 15.03
C GLU A 180 -9.72 -1.20 13.73
N LYS A 181 -8.89 -2.23 13.55
CA LYS A 181 -8.86 -3.05 12.34
C LYS A 181 -10.03 -4.05 12.32
N PRO A 182 -10.73 -4.20 11.17
CA PRO A 182 -11.67 -5.29 11.01
C PRO A 182 -10.96 -6.64 11.10
N THR A 183 -11.49 -7.56 11.91
CA THR A 183 -10.92 -8.90 12.12
C THR A 183 -12.04 -9.94 12.14
N ASP A 184 -11.78 -11.11 11.56
CA ASP A 184 -12.63 -12.29 11.74
C ASP A 184 -11.94 -13.22 12.73
N LEU A 185 -12.55 -13.38 13.92
CA LEU A 185 -12.02 -14.14 15.03
C LEU A 185 -12.87 -15.38 15.28
N VAL A 186 -12.27 -16.55 15.22
CA VAL A 186 -12.95 -17.83 15.46
C VAL A 186 -12.37 -18.49 16.69
N PHE A 187 -13.22 -18.84 17.65
CA PHE A 187 -12.86 -19.71 18.75
C PHE A 187 -13.18 -21.15 18.37
N LEU A 188 -12.17 -22.01 18.41
CA LEU A 188 -12.29 -23.45 18.26
C LEU A 188 -12.03 -24.10 19.61
N LEU A 189 -13.08 -24.64 20.21
CA LEU A 189 -13.10 -25.01 21.62
C LEU A 189 -13.25 -26.51 21.78
N ASP A 190 -12.33 -27.11 22.52
CA ASP A 190 -12.42 -28.49 22.94
C ASP A 190 -13.57 -28.68 23.93
N GLU A 191 -14.48 -29.61 23.60
CA GLU A 191 -15.56 -30.08 24.47
C GLU A 191 -15.49 -31.58 24.72
N SER A 192 -14.32 -32.18 24.54
CA SER A 192 -14.06 -33.58 24.82
C SER A 192 -14.29 -33.96 26.29
N GLY A 193 -14.40 -35.27 26.53
CA GLY A 193 -14.61 -35.83 27.86
C GLY A 193 -13.54 -35.46 28.90
N SER A 194 -12.30 -35.21 28.48
CA SER A 194 -11.21 -34.80 29.37
C SER A 194 -11.43 -33.42 29.98
N VAL A 195 -12.06 -32.52 29.22
CA VAL A 195 -12.35 -31.15 29.68
C VAL A 195 -13.33 -31.21 30.85
N GLY A 196 -14.46 -31.91 30.66
CA GLY A 196 -15.52 -32.01 31.66
C GLY A 196 -16.37 -30.73 31.80
N GLN A 197 -17.61 -30.91 32.26
CA GLN A 197 -18.62 -29.84 32.33
C GLN A 197 -18.18 -28.60 33.12
N ALA A 198 -17.47 -28.81 34.24
CA ALA A 198 -17.03 -27.71 35.11
C ALA A 198 -16.00 -26.81 34.43
N ASN A 199 -15.02 -27.39 33.74
CA ASN A 199 -14.02 -26.62 32.99
C ASN A 199 -14.62 -26.00 31.74
N TYR A 200 -15.52 -26.70 31.05
CA TYR A 200 -16.26 -26.13 29.92
C TYR A 200 -17.02 -24.85 30.32
N ASN A 201 -17.61 -24.81 31.52
CA ASN A 201 -18.22 -23.57 32.04
C ASN A 201 -17.20 -22.44 32.24
N LYS A 202 -15.96 -22.72 32.61
CA LYS A 202 -14.88 -21.71 32.67
C LYS A 202 -14.51 -21.21 31.27
N VAL A 203 -14.48 -22.08 30.26
CA VAL A 203 -14.30 -21.69 28.85
C VAL A 203 -15.40 -20.72 28.41
N LYS A 204 -16.67 -21.00 28.76
CA LYS A 204 -17.81 -20.10 28.47
C LYS A 204 -17.62 -18.73 29.10
N GLN A 205 -17.20 -18.67 30.36
CA GLN A 205 -16.92 -17.39 31.05
C GLN A 205 -15.77 -16.63 30.40
N PHE A 206 -14.71 -17.33 29.99
CA PHE A 206 -13.60 -16.73 29.25
C PHE A 206 -14.05 -16.13 27.92
N LEU A 207 -14.92 -16.82 27.16
CA LEU A 207 -15.51 -16.26 25.94
C LEU A 207 -16.30 -14.99 26.25
N GLU A 208 -17.17 -14.99 27.26
CA GLU A 208 -17.95 -13.81 27.63
C GLU A 208 -17.04 -12.61 27.94
N LYS A 209 -15.97 -12.82 28.72
CA LYS A 209 -14.98 -11.77 29.02
C LYS A 209 -14.26 -11.29 27.76
N SER A 210 -13.92 -12.19 26.84
CA SER A 210 -13.29 -11.88 25.56
C SER A 210 -14.19 -11.02 24.66
N ILE A 211 -15.46 -11.42 24.48
CA ILE A 211 -16.44 -10.69 23.68
C ILE A 211 -16.70 -9.29 24.26
N ASN A 212 -16.74 -9.17 25.58
CA ASN A 212 -16.93 -7.87 26.22
C ASN A 212 -15.79 -6.88 25.90
N ARG A 213 -14.54 -7.35 25.81
CA ARG A 213 -13.36 -6.52 25.54
C ARG A 213 -13.14 -6.18 24.06
N LEU A 214 -13.68 -6.96 23.14
CA LEU A 214 -13.49 -6.76 21.69
C LEU A 214 -14.50 -5.78 21.11
N PRO A 215 -14.15 -4.92 20.14
CA PRO A 215 -15.13 -4.06 19.46
C PRO A 215 -15.91 -4.84 18.39
N ILE A 216 -16.89 -5.63 18.84
CA ILE A 216 -17.74 -6.46 17.96
C ILE A 216 -18.72 -5.57 17.17
N SER A 217 -18.60 -5.58 15.85
CA SER A 217 -19.54 -4.94 14.93
C SER A 217 -19.34 -5.47 13.50
N PRO A 218 -20.31 -5.31 12.59
CA PRO A 218 -20.16 -5.77 11.20
C PRO A 218 -18.94 -5.20 10.47
N GLY A 219 -18.50 -3.99 10.84
CA GLY A 219 -17.36 -3.28 10.26
C GLY A 219 -16.04 -3.44 11.04
N GLN A 220 -16.05 -4.04 12.23
CA GLN A 220 -14.85 -4.29 13.03
C GLN A 220 -14.68 -5.80 13.26
N PHE A 221 -14.88 -6.29 14.48
CA PHE A 221 -14.75 -7.71 14.81
C PHE A 221 -16.02 -8.48 14.50
N ARG A 222 -15.88 -9.56 13.73
CA ARG A 222 -16.88 -10.63 13.63
C ARG A 222 -16.35 -11.84 14.37
N VAL A 223 -17.21 -12.52 15.14
CA VAL A 223 -16.82 -13.68 15.93
C VAL A 223 -17.68 -14.87 15.59
N SER A 224 -17.05 -16.04 15.52
CA SER A 224 -17.71 -17.35 15.44
C SER A 224 -17.16 -18.25 16.55
N VAL A 225 -18.01 -19.15 17.04
CA VAL A 225 -17.62 -20.21 17.97
C VAL A 225 -17.92 -21.56 17.33
N THR A 226 -16.92 -22.41 17.29
CA THR A 226 -16.99 -23.81 16.86
C THR A 226 -16.47 -24.67 18.00
N THR A 227 -17.17 -25.75 18.32
CA THR A 227 -16.71 -26.74 19.29
C THR A 227 -16.24 -27.99 18.57
N PHE A 228 -15.40 -28.78 19.23
CA PHE A 228 -15.02 -30.10 18.73
C PHE A 228 -14.88 -31.11 19.88
N SER A 229 -15.30 -32.33 19.60
CA SER A 229 -15.01 -33.53 20.39
C SER A 229 -14.71 -34.69 19.43
N SER A 230 -15.55 -35.73 19.36
CA SER A 230 -15.50 -36.75 18.31
C SER A 230 -15.84 -36.19 16.92
N THR A 231 -16.56 -35.06 16.88
CA THR A 231 -16.91 -34.32 15.65
C THR A 231 -16.83 -32.82 15.93
N ALA A 232 -16.84 -32.00 14.88
CA ALA A 232 -16.85 -30.54 15.01
C ALA A 232 -18.24 -29.95 14.74
N LYS A 233 -18.64 -28.95 15.54
CA LYS A 233 -19.96 -28.33 15.51
C LYS A 233 -19.83 -26.81 15.52
N VAL A 234 -20.34 -26.16 14.46
CA VAL A 234 -20.40 -24.70 14.41
C VAL A 234 -21.60 -24.23 15.23
N LEU A 235 -21.37 -23.52 16.34
CA LEU A 235 -22.45 -23.03 17.19
C LEU A 235 -23.11 -21.77 16.64
N PHE A 236 -22.32 -20.93 15.96
CA PHE A 236 -22.79 -19.80 15.16
C PHE A 236 -21.69 -19.29 14.22
N TYR A 237 -22.08 -18.79 13.05
CA TYR A 237 -21.19 -18.24 12.02
C TYR A 237 -20.83 -16.75 12.26
N LEU A 238 -19.89 -16.21 11.47
CA LEU A 238 -19.36 -14.85 11.62
C LEU A 238 -20.40 -13.74 11.39
N ASN A 239 -21.46 -14.02 10.63
CA ASN A 239 -22.57 -13.11 10.37
C ASN A 239 -23.79 -13.34 11.27
N ALA A 240 -23.74 -14.26 12.24
CA ALA A 240 -24.91 -14.63 13.04
C ALA A 240 -25.39 -13.53 13.98
N PHE A 241 -24.49 -12.67 14.47
CA PHE A 241 -24.82 -11.62 15.43
C PHE A 241 -24.20 -10.29 15.04
N THR A 242 -24.98 -9.22 15.18
CA THR A 242 -24.54 -7.82 15.05
C THR A 242 -24.39 -7.12 16.40
N SER A 243 -24.87 -7.75 17.48
CA SER A 243 -24.81 -7.25 18.86
C SER A 243 -24.03 -8.18 19.79
N LYS A 244 -23.20 -7.60 20.67
CA LYS A 244 -22.53 -8.32 21.76
C LYS A 244 -23.51 -9.03 22.70
N SER A 245 -24.64 -8.39 23.03
CA SER A 245 -25.58 -8.92 24.02
C SER A 245 -26.20 -10.25 23.56
N GLN A 246 -26.62 -10.32 22.30
CA GLN A 246 -27.17 -11.54 21.69
C GLN A 246 -26.13 -12.66 21.63
N MET A 247 -24.90 -12.32 21.25
CA MET A 247 -23.79 -13.28 21.21
C MET A 247 -23.50 -13.85 22.61
N ILE A 248 -23.45 -13.01 23.64
CA ILE A 248 -23.23 -13.42 25.03
C ILE A 248 -24.38 -14.33 25.52
N GLN A 249 -25.64 -13.99 25.20
CA GLN A 249 -26.78 -14.85 25.52
C GLN A 249 -26.65 -16.23 24.87
N LYS A 250 -26.26 -16.29 23.58
CA LYS A 250 -26.00 -17.57 22.91
C LYS A 250 -24.89 -18.36 23.59
N ILE A 251 -23.78 -17.71 23.95
CA ILE A 251 -22.64 -18.33 24.66
C ILE A 251 -23.08 -18.95 25.99
N ARG A 252 -23.93 -18.26 26.76
CA ARG A 252 -24.45 -18.79 28.04
C ARG A 252 -25.26 -20.08 27.87
N THR A 253 -25.97 -20.23 26.75
CA THR A 253 -26.83 -21.40 26.48
C THR A 253 -26.12 -22.57 25.79
N MET A 254 -24.82 -22.46 25.52
CA MET A 254 -24.07 -23.57 24.90
C MET A 254 -24.07 -24.80 25.82
N GLY A 255 -24.52 -25.93 25.26
CA GLY A 255 -24.46 -27.25 25.90
C GLY A 255 -23.07 -27.88 25.77
N TYR A 256 -22.82 -28.93 26.54
CA TYR A 256 -21.58 -29.70 26.55
C TYR A 256 -21.92 -31.14 26.17
N ASP A 257 -21.45 -31.56 25.00
CA ASP A 257 -21.85 -32.85 24.40
C ASP A 257 -20.85 -33.99 24.70
N SER A 258 -19.65 -33.68 25.21
CA SER A 258 -18.56 -34.63 25.49
C SER A 258 -18.11 -35.44 24.25
N GLY A 259 -17.17 -36.38 24.42
CA GLY A 259 -16.67 -37.25 23.35
C GLY A 259 -15.13 -37.34 23.30
N GLY A 260 -14.60 -37.76 22.14
CA GLY A 260 -13.16 -37.80 21.86
C GLY A 260 -12.56 -36.42 21.54
N THR A 261 -11.35 -36.37 20.98
CA THR A 261 -10.60 -35.12 20.74
C THR A 261 -10.08 -35.07 19.29
N ASP A 262 -10.96 -34.82 18.32
CA ASP A 262 -10.63 -34.67 16.91
C ASP A 262 -10.38 -33.19 16.54
N THR A 263 -9.19 -32.72 16.91
CA THR A 263 -8.73 -31.36 16.62
C THR A 263 -8.64 -31.08 15.12
N ALA A 264 -8.35 -32.10 14.30
CA ALA A 264 -8.24 -31.96 12.85
C ALA A 264 -9.61 -31.65 12.22
N ALA A 265 -10.67 -32.35 12.64
CA ALA A 265 -12.04 -32.07 12.22
C ALA A 265 -12.47 -30.64 12.59
N GLY A 266 -12.09 -30.19 13.80
CA GLY A 266 -12.31 -28.82 14.26
C GLY A 266 -11.70 -27.78 13.33
N ILE A 267 -10.39 -27.90 13.05
CA ILE A 267 -9.67 -26.97 12.16
C ILE A 267 -10.26 -26.99 10.75
N ASN A 268 -10.50 -28.18 10.19
CA ASN A 268 -11.06 -28.33 8.84
C ASN A 268 -12.45 -27.68 8.73
N THR A 269 -13.30 -27.84 9.74
CA THR A 269 -14.64 -27.22 9.77
C THR A 269 -14.56 -25.70 9.77
N VAL A 270 -13.63 -25.13 10.57
CA VAL A 270 -13.42 -23.68 10.58
C VAL A 270 -12.94 -23.17 9.22
N VAL A 271 -11.95 -23.85 8.63
CA VAL A 271 -11.37 -23.47 7.33
C VAL A 271 -12.41 -23.53 6.21
N ASN A 272 -13.13 -24.65 6.09
CA ASN A 272 -14.00 -24.92 4.95
C ASN A 272 -15.38 -24.25 5.08
N ASN A 273 -15.89 -24.12 6.31
CA ASN A 273 -17.26 -23.66 6.54
C ASN A 273 -17.29 -22.26 7.15
N VAL A 274 -16.55 -22.01 8.23
CA VAL A 274 -16.67 -20.75 8.98
C VAL A 274 -16.03 -19.58 8.24
N PHE A 275 -14.83 -19.75 7.68
CA PHE A 275 -14.16 -18.72 6.89
C PHE A 275 -14.68 -18.58 5.44
N ASN A 276 -15.91 -19.05 5.19
CA ASN A 276 -16.61 -18.90 3.92
C ASN A 276 -17.32 -17.52 3.84
N PRO A 277 -17.19 -16.77 2.73
CA PRO A 277 -17.92 -15.52 2.53
C PRO A 277 -19.44 -15.61 2.73
N SER A 278 -20.08 -16.73 2.35
CA SER A 278 -21.52 -16.93 2.58
C SER A 278 -21.90 -16.95 4.07
N ASN A 279 -20.94 -17.33 4.92
CA ASN A 279 -21.08 -17.42 6.37
C ASN A 279 -20.49 -16.20 7.09
N GLY A 280 -20.27 -15.10 6.34
CA GLY A 280 -19.88 -13.81 6.90
C GLY A 280 -18.38 -13.55 6.99
N ALA A 281 -17.54 -14.41 6.42
CA ALA A 281 -16.10 -14.12 6.35
C ALA A 281 -15.82 -12.93 5.43
N LYS A 282 -15.06 -11.96 5.94
CA LYS A 282 -14.57 -10.82 5.18
C LYS A 282 -13.48 -11.27 4.18
N PRO A 283 -13.24 -10.50 3.10
CA PRO A 283 -12.11 -10.74 2.23
C PRO A 283 -10.79 -10.73 3.02
N LYS A 284 -9.86 -11.66 2.74
CA LYS A 284 -8.57 -11.79 3.45
C LYS A 284 -7.73 -10.50 3.45
N LYS A 285 -7.82 -9.72 2.37
CA LYS A 285 -7.17 -8.41 2.23
C LYS A 285 -7.77 -7.34 3.15
N ASP A 286 -9.03 -7.52 3.56
CA ASP A 286 -9.78 -6.55 4.35
C ASP A 286 -9.74 -6.83 5.84
N ALA A 287 -9.68 -8.10 6.22
CA ALA A 287 -9.59 -8.51 7.62
C ALA A 287 -8.68 -9.73 7.81
N PRO A 288 -7.84 -9.73 8.87
CA PRO A 288 -7.14 -10.92 9.32
C PRO A 288 -8.14 -12.00 9.70
N ARG A 289 -7.74 -13.25 9.49
CA ARG A 289 -8.45 -14.42 9.96
C ARG A 289 -7.67 -15.01 11.11
N VAL A 290 -8.28 -14.99 12.29
CA VAL A 290 -7.67 -15.44 13.53
C VAL A 290 -8.44 -16.65 14.03
N LEU A 291 -7.72 -17.74 14.30
CA LEU A 291 -8.26 -18.95 14.92
C LEU A 291 -7.63 -19.12 16.30
N VAL A 292 -8.45 -19.16 17.34
CA VAL A 292 -8.01 -19.46 18.71
C VAL A 292 -8.44 -20.88 19.02
N LEU A 293 -7.49 -21.81 18.98
CA LEU A 293 -7.67 -23.19 19.39
C LEU A 293 -7.46 -23.29 20.90
N VAL A 294 -8.45 -23.80 21.63
CA VAL A 294 -8.36 -24.10 23.07
C VAL A 294 -8.53 -25.60 23.24
N THR A 295 -7.54 -26.27 23.85
CA THR A 295 -7.48 -27.74 24.00
C THR A 295 -6.85 -28.11 25.34
N ASP A 296 -7.27 -29.22 25.95
CA ASP A 296 -6.72 -29.71 27.23
C ASP A 296 -5.86 -30.98 27.10
N GLY A 297 -5.86 -31.59 25.92
CA GLY A 297 -5.13 -32.81 25.62
C GLY A 297 -4.46 -32.83 24.26
N GLN A 298 -3.87 -33.99 23.95
CA GLN A 298 -3.31 -34.32 22.64
C GLN A 298 -4.44 -34.69 21.69
N SER A 299 -4.30 -34.32 20.42
CA SER A 299 -5.24 -34.80 19.40
C SER A 299 -5.20 -36.32 19.29
N ASN A 300 -6.36 -36.93 19.02
CA ASN A 300 -6.44 -38.34 18.66
C ASN A 300 -5.56 -38.70 17.44
N ASN A 301 -5.27 -37.72 16.57
CA ASN A 301 -4.38 -37.88 15.43
C ASN A 301 -3.56 -36.61 15.16
N ARG A 302 -2.39 -36.53 15.80
CA ARG A 302 -1.42 -35.42 15.64
C ARG A 302 -1.06 -35.12 14.18
N ALA A 303 -0.83 -36.15 13.36
CA ALA A 303 -0.40 -35.96 11.97
C ALA A 303 -1.49 -35.24 11.15
N GLN A 304 -2.75 -35.63 11.33
CA GLN A 304 -3.88 -34.96 10.69
C GLN A 304 -4.10 -33.54 11.24
N THR A 305 -3.93 -33.32 12.55
CA THR A 305 -4.01 -31.97 13.15
C THR A 305 -3.00 -31.03 12.51
N VAL A 306 -1.74 -31.47 12.40
CA VAL A 306 -0.66 -30.67 11.81
C VAL A 306 -0.92 -30.40 10.33
N ALA A 307 -1.42 -31.38 9.58
CA ALA A 307 -1.79 -31.20 8.18
C ALA A 307 -2.91 -30.16 8.01
N ALA A 308 -4.00 -30.27 8.78
CA ALA A 308 -5.11 -29.31 8.77
C ALA A 308 -4.64 -27.90 9.15
N ALA A 309 -3.81 -27.77 10.18
CA ALA A 309 -3.23 -26.50 10.60
C ALA A 309 -2.32 -25.89 9.52
N ASN A 310 -1.54 -26.69 8.81
CA ASN A 310 -0.70 -26.23 7.71
C ASN A 310 -1.54 -25.68 6.55
N ILE A 311 -2.65 -26.34 6.19
CA ILE A 311 -3.60 -25.84 5.18
C ILE A 311 -4.19 -24.50 5.65
N ALA A 312 -4.65 -24.41 6.91
CA ALA A 312 -5.18 -23.18 7.47
C ALA A 312 -4.16 -22.02 7.40
N LYS A 313 -2.91 -22.26 7.81
CA LYS A 313 -1.82 -21.27 7.74
C LYS A 313 -1.49 -20.86 6.30
N GLN A 314 -1.50 -21.80 5.36
CA GLN A 314 -1.32 -21.51 3.92
C GLN A 314 -2.43 -20.62 3.38
N GLN A 315 -3.66 -20.75 3.90
CA GLN A 315 -4.76 -19.85 3.58
C GLN A 315 -4.69 -18.49 4.32
N GLY A 316 -3.61 -18.19 5.03
CA GLY A 316 -3.41 -16.90 5.70
C GLY A 316 -4.17 -16.77 7.02
N ILE A 317 -4.57 -17.89 7.65
CA ILE A 317 -5.17 -17.90 8.98
C ILE A 317 -4.06 -17.91 10.04
N GLU A 318 -4.12 -16.97 10.99
CA GLU A 318 -3.24 -16.95 12.16
C GLU A 318 -3.85 -17.82 13.26
N ILE A 319 -3.17 -18.90 13.63
CA ILE A 319 -3.64 -19.84 14.67
C ILE A 319 -2.93 -19.56 15.99
N PHE A 320 -3.72 -19.36 17.04
CA PHE A 320 -3.30 -19.26 18.43
C PHE A 320 -3.68 -20.55 19.14
N SER A 321 -2.67 -21.29 19.60
CA SER A 321 -2.87 -22.58 20.28
C SER A 321 -2.78 -22.38 21.78
N VAL A 322 -3.89 -22.63 22.49
CA VAL A 322 -4.01 -22.51 23.94
C VAL A 322 -4.18 -23.92 24.51
N GLY A 323 -3.13 -24.40 25.17
CA GLY A 323 -3.15 -25.65 25.93
C GLY A 323 -3.46 -25.39 27.39
N VAL A 324 -4.36 -26.18 27.96
CA VAL A 324 -4.72 -26.09 29.38
C VAL A 324 -4.42 -27.41 30.09
N GLY A 325 -3.71 -27.35 31.21
CA GLY A 325 -3.36 -28.54 31.99
C GLY A 325 -2.01 -29.15 31.61
N SER A 326 -1.67 -30.24 32.30
CA SER A 326 -0.39 -30.93 32.18
C SER A 326 -0.29 -31.91 31.01
N ASN A 327 -1.41 -32.27 30.39
CA ASN A 327 -1.47 -33.31 29.35
C ASN A 327 -1.23 -32.78 27.93
N VAL A 328 -0.97 -31.48 27.80
CA VAL A 328 -0.77 -30.79 26.54
C VAL A 328 0.61 -31.07 25.96
N ASP A 329 0.67 -31.53 24.71
CA ASP A 329 1.92 -31.55 23.95
C ASP A 329 2.22 -30.16 23.35
N ARG A 330 3.11 -29.41 24.00
CA ARG A 330 3.56 -28.09 23.51
C ARG A 330 4.17 -28.14 22.12
N THR A 331 4.78 -29.26 21.74
CA THR A 331 5.36 -29.45 20.40
C THR A 331 4.26 -29.52 19.34
N GLU A 332 3.17 -30.24 19.63
CA GLU A 332 1.99 -30.26 18.75
C GLU A 332 1.40 -28.85 18.63
N LEU A 333 1.19 -28.15 19.75
CA LEU A 333 0.65 -26.78 19.73
C LEU A 333 1.51 -25.82 18.91
N LEU A 334 2.84 -25.94 19.00
CA LEU A 334 3.79 -25.17 18.22
C LEU A 334 3.69 -25.47 16.73
N GLN A 335 3.57 -26.75 16.35
CA GLN A 335 3.37 -27.14 14.95
C GLN A 335 2.05 -26.59 14.40
N VAL A 336 0.99 -26.59 15.21
CA VAL A 336 -0.32 -26.03 14.85
C VAL A 336 -0.23 -24.50 14.68
N ALA A 337 0.27 -23.78 15.68
CA ALA A 337 0.37 -22.32 15.67
C ALA A 337 1.39 -21.79 14.63
N GLY A 338 2.42 -22.58 14.35
CA GLY A 338 3.52 -22.25 13.44
C GLY A 338 4.61 -21.34 14.03
N THR A 339 4.35 -20.70 15.17
CA THR A 339 5.33 -19.89 15.92
C THR A 339 5.02 -19.93 17.41
N CYS A 340 6.06 -19.88 18.24
CA CYS A 340 5.94 -19.94 19.70
C CYS A 340 5.23 -18.73 20.31
N SER A 341 5.31 -17.56 19.67
CA SER A 341 4.60 -16.35 20.13
C SER A 341 3.08 -16.47 20.07
N ARG A 342 2.57 -17.53 19.43
CA ARG A 342 1.16 -17.89 19.35
C ARG A 342 0.79 -19.14 20.15
N VAL A 343 1.69 -19.66 20.98
CA VAL A 343 1.46 -20.84 21.82
C VAL A 343 1.36 -20.44 23.29
N PHE A 344 0.21 -20.71 23.90
CA PHE A 344 -0.08 -20.38 25.28
C PHE A 344 -0.31 -21.67 26.07
N SER A 345 0.39 -21.80 27.18
CA SER A 345 0.24 -22.92 28.11
C SER A 345 -0.31 -22.38 29.43
N LEU A 346 -1.47 -22.88 29.83
CA LEU A 346 -2.15 -22.54 31.07
C LEU A 346 -2.09 -23.76 31.99
N ALA A 347 -1.79 -23.55 33.27
CA ALA A 347 -1.72 -24.66 34.22
C ALA A 347 -3.13 -25.24 34.49
N THR A 348 -4.14 -24.37 34.56
CA THR A 348 -5.53 -24.75 34.81
C THR A 348 -6.50 -23.89 34.00
N PHE A 349 -7.76 -24.29 33.95
CA PHE A 349 -8.82 -23.48 33.32
C PHE A 349 -9.11 -22.17 34.07
N ASP A 350 -8.75 -22.08 35.36
CA ASP A 350 -8.86 -20.83 36.13
C ASP A 350 -7.86 -19.77 35.64
N ASP A 351 -6.79 -20.19 34.96
CA ASP A 351 -5.78 -19.31 34.40
C ASP A 351 -6.18 -18.68 33.05
N MET A 352 -7.37 -18.95 32.51
CA MET A 352 -7.79 -18.40 31.21
C MET A 352 -7.83 -16.88 31.16
N ASP A 353 -8.10 -16.21 32.29
CA ASP A 353 -8.02 -14.75 32.38
C ASP A 353 -6.61 -14.23 32.11
N ASN A 354 -5.58 -15.05 32.32
CA ASN A 354 -4.20 -14.71 32.03
C ASN A 354 -3.90 -14.66 30.53
N PHE A 355 -4.64 -15.44 29.72
CA PHE A 355 -4.53 -15.42 28.27
C PHE A 355 -5.30 -14.24 27.64
N LEU A 356 -6.34 -13.74 28.31
CA LEU A 356 -7.22 -12.71 27.77
C LEU A 356 -6.48 -11.48 27.22
N HIS A 357 -5.48 -10.95 27.93
CA HIS A 357 -4.73 -9.79 27.45
C HIS A 357 -3.90 -10.09 26.20
N GLU A 358 -3.32 -11.28 26.12
CA GLU A 358 -2.54 -11.70 24.95
C GLU A 358 -3.45 -12.03 23.77
N LEU A 359 -4.63 -12.61 24.02
CA LEU A 359 -5.65 -12.77 22.98
C LEU A 359 -5.99 -11.43 22.35
N ILE A 360 -6.32 -10.41 23.17
CA ILE A 360 -6.67 -9.08 22.65
C ILE A 360 -5.48 -8.46 21.90
N LYS A 361 -4.27 -8.49 22.48
CA LYS A 361 -3.05 -7.97 21.81
C LYS A 361 -2.91 -8.58 20.42
N ASN A 362 -2.95 -9.90 20.37
CA ASN A 362 -2.65 -10.62 19.15
C ASN A 362 -3.78 -10.58 18.11
N ALA A 363 -5.04 -10.66 18.54
CA ALA A 363 -6.18 -10.55 17.64
C ALA A 363 -6.27 -9.16 16.99
N CYS A 364 -5.93 -8.11 17.74
CA CYS A 364 -5.93 -6.74 17.21
C CYS A 364 -4.66 -6.40 16.40
N GLY A 365 -3.52 -7.03 16.71
CA GLY A 365 -2.27 -6.92 15.94
C GLY A 365 -2.17 -7.85 14.72
N ALA A 366 -3.16 -8.71 14.48
CA ALA A 366 -3.14 -9.69 13.40
C ALA A 366 -3.05 -9.02 12.01
N LYS A 367 -2.34 -9.66 11.07
CA LYS A 367 -2.05 -9.06 9.76
C LYS A 367 -3.01 -9.54 8.69
N SER A 368 -3.31 -8.64 7.75
CA SER A 368 -4.09 -9.02 6.58
C SER A 368 -3.15 -9.70 5.61
N THR A 369 -3.51 -10.89 5.15
CA THR A 369 -2.69 -11.64 4.20
C THR A 369 -3.13 -11.27 2.78
N ILE A 370 -2.17 -10.85 1.96
CA ILE A 370 -2.38 -10.59 0.54
C ILE A 370 -1.58 -11.61 -0.25
N GLU A 371 -2.32 -12.53 -0.86
CA GLU A 371 -1.79 -13.40 -1.89
C GLU A 371 -1.93 -12.68 -3.23
N ILE A 372 -0.80 -12.53 -3.92
CA ILE A 372 -0.80 -11.94 -5.27
C ILE A 372 -0.97 -13.10 -6.25
N PRO A 373 -2.06 -13.12 -7.05
CA PRO A 373 -2.36 -14.24 -7.93
C PRO A 373 -1.27 -14.43 -8.99
N ASP A 374 -0.90 -15.69 -9.24
CA ASP A 374 -0.02 -16.06 -10.35
C ASP A 374 -0.79 -15.91 -11.67
N ILE A 375 -0.62 -14.79 -12.38
CA ILE A 375 -1.15 -14.66 -13.74
C ILE A 375 -0.39 -15.63 -14.67
N PRO A 376 -1.04 -16.60 -15.34
CA PRO A 376 -0.40 -17.44 -16.35
C PRO A 376 0.08 -16.57 -17.52
N SER A 377 1.29 -16.83 -18.01
CA SER A 377 1.96 -16.05 -19.06
C SER A 377 1.20 -15.97 -20.41
N ASN A 378 0.09 -16.70 -20.58
CA ASN A 378 -0.64 -16.83 -21.84
C ASN A 378 -2.06 -16.20 -21.88
N SER A 379 -2.49 -15.39 -20.91
CA SER A 379 -3.82 -14.74 -21.00
C SER A 379 -3.76 -13.43 -21.80
N THR A 380 -4.12 -13.48 -23.09
CA THR A 380 -4.20 -12.30 -23.98
C THR A 380 -5.47 -11.47 -23.82
N ASN A 381 -6.42 -11.87 -22.97
CA ASN A 381 -7.61 -11.09 -22.65
C ASN A 381 -8.04 -11.32 -21.19
N SER A 382 -7.60 -10.46 -20.26
CA SER A 382 -8.38 -10.22 -19.04
C SER A 382 -8.06 -8.82 -18.49
N THR A 383 -9.10 -8.08 -18.15
CA THR A 383 -9.03 -6.90 -17.31
C THR A 383 -8.39 -7.33 -15.99
N ILE A 384 -7.09 -7.07 -15.82
CA ILE A 384 -6.37 -7.44 -14.59
C ILE A 384 -7.03 -6.68 -13.45
N LYS A 385 -7.82 -7.38 -12.61
CA LYS A 385 -8.35 -6.80 -11.38
C LYS A 385 -7.16 -6.51 -10.47
N GLU A 386 -6.74 -5.25 -10.43
CA GLU A 386 -5.75 -4.77 -9.48
C GLU A 386 -6.23 -5.10 -8.05
N THR A 387 -5.37 -5.74 -7.27
CA THR A 387 -5.64 -5.90 -5.84
C THR A 387 -5.43 -4.54 -5.20
N GLU A 388 -6.51 -3.92 -4.76
CA GLU A 388 -6.50 -2.65 -4.04
C GLU A 388 -7.03 -2.81 -2.60
N ILE A 389 -6.36 -2.14 -1.66
CA ILE A 389 -6.81 -1.93 -0.29
C ILE A 389 -7.06 -0.45 -0.11
N LYS A 390 -8.30 -0.08 0.21
CA LYS A 390 -8.71 1.28 0.56
C LYS A 390 -9.03 1.38 2.05
N ARG A 391 -8.52 2.42 2.71
CA ARG A 391 -8.65 2.61 4.16
C ARG A 391 -8.87 4.08 4.51
N LYS A 392 -9.83 4.33 5.41
CA LYS A 392 -10.08 5.65 6.00
C LYS A 392 -8.98 5.97 7.01
N VAL A 393 -8.62 7.24 7.14
CA VAL A 393 -7.66 7.76 8.12
C VAL A 393 -8.41 8.71 9.05
N PRO A 394 -8.81 8.26 10.25
CA PRO A 394 -9.40 9.09 11.29
C PRO A 394 -8.35 10.00 11.96
N ASP A 395 -8.80 10.89 12.84
CA ASP A 395 -7.93 11.89 13.47
C ASP A 395 -6.85 11.28 14.38
N ASN A 396 -7.12 10.12 14.97
CA ASN A 396 -6.14 9.34 15.75
C ASN A 396 -5.18 8.50 14.88
N GLY A 397 -5.30 8.57 13.55
CA GLY A 397 -4.48 7.84 12.60
C GLY A 397 -4.98 6.43 12.28
N THR A 398 -4.25 5.69 11.45
CA THR A 398 -4.57 4.31 11.10
C THR A 398 -3.30 3.50 10.99
N HIS A 399 -3.30 2.33 11.59
CA HIS A 399 -2.17 1.39 11.56
C HIS A 399 -2.58 0.08 10.89
N ILE A 400 -1.83 -0.36 9.87
CA ILE A 400 -2.14 -1.59 9.13
C ILE A 400 -0.90 -2.43 8.93
N GLY A 401 -0.94 -3.65 9.45
CA GLY A 401 0.01 -4.71 9.09
C GLY A 401 -0.50 -5.54 7.90
N ILE A 402 0.35 -5.69 6.89
CA ILE A 402 0.12 -6.49 5.69
C ILE A 402 1.24 -7.51 5.55
N LYS A 403 0.87 -8.77 5.27
CA LYS A 403 1.79 -9.82 4.87
C LYS A 403 1.67 -10.03 3.36
N VAL A 404 2.77 -9.83 2.64
CA VAL A 404 2.85 -10.01 1.18
C VAL A 404 3.77 -11.18 0.89
N THR A 405 3.34 -12.12 0.05
CA THR A 405 4.20 -13.19 -0.46
C THR A 405 4.43 -12.96 -1.96
N PRO A 406 5.53 -12.30 -2.37
CA PRO A 406 5.81 -12.04 -3.78
C PRO A 406 6.06 -13.35 -4.53
N LYS A 407 5.55 -13.47 -5.76
CA LYS A 407 5.75 -14.62 -6.65
C LYS A 407 6.23 -14.18 -8.03
N GLY A 408 6.97 -15.04 -8.73
CA GLY A 408 7.43 -14.82 -10.10
C GLY A 408 8.35 -13.60 -10.26
N ASN A 409 8.10 -12.76 -11.27
CA ASN A 409 8.94 -11.60 -11.66
C ASN A 409 8.91 -10.40 -10.68
N GLY A 410 8.44 -10.60 -9.45
CA GLY A 410 8.31 -9.56 -8.43
C GLY A 410 6.95 -8.86 -8.43
N THR A 411 6.82 -7.89 -7.53
CA THR A 411 5.58 -7.17 -7.22
C THR A 411 5.87 -5.70 -7.04
N THR A 412 5.09 -4.85 -7.68
CA THR A 412 5.07 -3.41 -7.45
C THR A 412 3.92 -3.03 -6.53
N ILE A 413 4.22 -2.38 -5.42
CA ILE A 413 3.29 -1.88 -4.43
C ILE A 413 3.25 -0.36 -4.58
N VAL A 414 2.07 0.19 -4.86
CA VAL A 414 1.86 1.64 -4.98
C VAL A 414 0.97 2.09 -3.84
N VAL A 415 1.41 3.10 -3.10
CA VAL A 415 0.67 3.69 -1.99
C VAL A 415 0.34 5.13 -2.34
N GLU A 416 -0.95 5.40 -2.40
CA GLU A 416 -1.53 6.71 -2.70
C GLU A 416 -2.41 7.15 -1.53
N THR A 417 -2.53 8.46 -1.30
CA THR A 417 -3.31 8.98 -0.19
C THR A 417 -3.85 10.37 -0.50
N ASN A 418 -4.97 10.74 0.13
CA ASN A 418 -5.56 12.08 0.05
C ASN A 418 -5.73 12.64 1.47
N CYS A 419 -5.28 13.88 1.72
CA CYS A 419 -5.37 14.54 3.04
C CYS A 419 -4.78 13.72 4.21
N SER A 420 -3.80 12.86 3.95
CA SER A 420 -3.02 12.15 4.98
C SER A 420 -1.57 11.95 4.54
N VAL A 421 -0.73 11.58 5.50
CA VAL A 421 0.64 11.10 5.29
C VAL A 421 0.68 9.65 5.75
N VAL A 422 1.25 8.77 4.94
CA VAL A 422 1.40 7.34 5.24
C VAL A 422 2.88 6.99 5.29
N ARG A 423 3.38 6.65 6.48
CA ARG A 423 4.71 6.07 6.67
C ARG A 423 4.64 4.57 6.51
N ILE A 424 5.64 4.00 5.85
CA ILE A 424 5.66 2.60 5.47
C ILE A 424 6.97 2.02 5.99
N PHE A 425 6.87 0.89 6.69
CA PHE A 425 8.01 0.14 7.20
C PHE A 425 7.88 -1.30 6.71
N GLY A 426 8.97 -1.87 6.19
CA GLY A 426 9.00 -3.22 5.66
C GLY A 426 10.19 -4.01 6.15
N SER A 427 10.00 -5.31 6.34
CA SER A 427 11.06 -6.23 6.74
C SER A 427 10.76 -7.67 6.31
N TYR A 428 11.79 -8.40 5.91
CA TYR A 428 11.73 -9.86 5.72
C TYR A 428 12.05 -10.63 7.00
N ASN A 429 12.80 -10.02 7.92
CA ASN A 429 13.30 -10.66 9.13
C ASN A 429 12.45 -10.33 10.37
N ASP A 430 11.74 -9.20 10.35
CA ASP A 430 10.85 -8.78 11.42
C ASP A 430 9.40 -8.88 10.97
N SER A 431 8.59 -9.60 11.74
CA SER A 431 7.17 -9.73 11.42
C SER A 431 6.38 -8.47 11.73
N ASN A 432 6.88 -7.56 12.58
CA ASN A 432 6.26 -6.31 13.02
C ASN A 432 7.19 -5.11 12.74
N PRO A 433 7.51 -4.80 11.47
CA PRO A 433 8.36 -3.65 11.18
C PRO A 433 7.71 -2.35 11.65
N SER A 434 8.53 -1.41 12.11
CA SER A 434 8.12 -0.12 12.66
C SER A 434 9.21 0.92 12.41
N GLU A 435 9.01 2.17 12.81
CA GLU A 435 10.06 3.21 12.78
C GLU A 435 11.35 2.84 13.55
N SER A 436 11.27 1.85 14.44
CA SER A 436 12.41 1.41 15.25
C SER A 436 13.13 0.21 14.65
N VAL A 437 12.45 -0.60 13.83
CA VAL A 437 13.03 -1.79 13.19
C VAL A 437 12.44 -1.94 11.79
N PHE A 438 13.26 -1.72 10.77
CA PHE A 438 12.85 -1.89 9.37
C PHE A 438 14.06 -2.13 8.45
N GLU A 439 13.81 -2.75 7.31
CA GLU A 439 14.76 -2.91 6.21
C GLU A 439 14.41 -2.01 5.03
N ILE A 440 13.12 -1.68 4.92
CA ILE A 440 12.50 -0.92 3.85
C ILE A 440 11.69 0.19 4.53
N THR A 441 11.84 1.43 4.09
CA THR A 441 10.93 2.50 4.50
C THR A 441 10.57 3.43 3.34
N GLY A 442 9.38 4.03 3.42
CA GLY A 442 8.95 5.05 2.48
C GLY A 442 7.81 5.86 3.06
N THR A 443 7.53 7.00 2.44
CA THR A 443 6.44 7.88 2.84
C THR A 443 5.61 8.22 1.62
N ALA A 444 4.30 7.98 1.69
CA ALA A 444 3.33 8.49 0.74
C ALA A 444 2.63 9.71 1.34
N ALA A 445 2.37 10.72 0.51
CA ALA A 445 1.60 11.90 0.87
C ALA A 445 0.69 12.31 -0.28
N ASP A 446 -0.23 13.24 -0.05
CA ASP A 446 -1.15 13.71 -1.07
C ASP A 446 -0.41 14.28 -2.30
N GLY A 447 -0.58 13.58 -3.43
CA GLY A 447 0.11 13.88 -4.68
C GLY A 447 1.58 13.44 -4.73
N ARG A 448 2.04 12.62 -3.78
CA ARG A 448 3.36 12.00 -3.73
C ARG A 448 3.19 10.51 -3.41
N PRO A 449 2.89 9.65 -4.41
CA PRO A 449 2.77 8.23 -4.18
C PRO A 449 4.11 7.62 -3.79
N MET A 450 4.06 6.57 -2.96
CA MET A 450 5.21 5.71 -2.73
C MET A 450 5.09 4.48 -3.63
N VAL A 451 6.19 4.10 -4.27
CA VAL A 451 6.24 2.93 -5.14
C VAL A 451 7.38 2.04 -4.69
N LEU A 452 7.04 0.81 -4.31
CA LEU A 452 7.99 -0.18 -3.84
C LEU A 452 7.94 -1.40 -4.75
N PHE A 453 9.07 -1.71 -5.37
CA PHE A 453 9.23 -2.94 -6.12
C PHE A 453 9.92 -4.01 -5.26
N VAL A 454 9.33 -5.19 -5.20
CA VAL A 454 9.71 -6.29 -4.31
C VAL A 454 9.87 -7.57 -5.14
N LYS A 455 11.07 -8.14 -5.16
CA LYS A 455 11.30 -9.47 -5.77
C LYS A 455 10.97 -10.58 -4.77
N ALA A 456 10.69 -11.78 -5.27
CA ALA A 456 10.55 -12.95 -4.41
C ALA A 456 11.87 -13.21 -3.65
N ASP A 457 11.78 -13.40 -2.34
CA ASP A 457 12.92 -13.84 -1.53
C ASP A 457 13.33 -15.25 -1.95
N LYS A 458 14.64 -15.51 -2.01
CA LYS A 458 15.20 -16.81 -2.47
C LYS A 458 14.69 -17.99 -1.63
N ASN A 459 14.36 -17.75 -0.36
CA ASN A 459 13.86 -18.77 0.57
C ASN A 459 12.32 -18.72 0.68
N GLY A 460 11.64 -17.98 -0.20
CA GLY A 460 10.17 -17.83 -0.20
C GLY A 460 9.64 -17.06 1.01
N ARG A 461 10.48 -16.29 1.71
CA ARG A 461 10.04 -15.53 2.89
C ARG A 461 9.06 -14.42 2.50
N PRO A 462 7.96 -14.26 3.25
CA PRO A 462 7.03 -13.17 3.03
C PRO A 462 7.67 -11.83 3.44
N LEU A 463 7.30 -10.76 2.74
CA LEU A 463 7.57 -9.40 3.16
C LEU A 463 6.46 -8.94 4.11
N TYR A 464 6.84 -8.50 5.31
CA TYR A 464 5.94 -7.83 6.24
C TYR A 464 6.00 -6.32 6.00
N LEU A 465 4.83 -5.69 5.94
CA LEU A 465 4.68 -4.25 5.77
C LEU A 465 3.78 -3.68 6.85
N THR A 466 4.17 -2.54 7.38
CA THR A 466 3.42 -1.74 8.34
C THR A 466 3.16 -0.37 7.74
N PHE A 467 1.90 0.05 7.72
CA PHE A 467 1.46 1.35 7.25
C PHE A 467 0.94 2.16 8.42
N GLU A 468 1.54 3.31 8.67
CA GLU A 468 1.15 4.27 9.70
C GLU A 468 0.66 5.54 9.01
N ALA A 469 -0.66 5.70 8.95
CA ALA A 469 -1.32 6.84 8.34
C ALA A 469 -1.74 7.86 9.41
N SER A 470 -1.51 9.14 9.14
CA SER A 470 -1.97 10.25 9.97
C SER A 470 -2.61 11.32 9.10
N LYS A 471 -3.74 11.86 9.57
CA LYS A 471 -4.44 12.94 8.87
C LYS A 471 -3.59 14.21 8.89
N VAL A 472 -3.60 14.96 7.78
CA VAL A 472 -2.92 16.26 7.72
C VAL A 472 -3.81 17.30 8.38
N ASN A 473 -3.30 17.93 9.45
CA ASN A 473 -4.03 18.94 10.22
C ASN A 473 -3.75 20.32 9.62
N THR A 474 -4.40 20.67 8.51
CA THR A 474 -4.27 21.99 7.87
C THR A 474 -5.58 22.76 7.95
N SER A 475 -5.49 24.02 8.38
CA SER A 475 -6.56 25.03 8.40
C SER A 475 -7.04 25.46 7.00
N GLN A 476 -6.62 24.74 5.94
CA GLN A 476 -7.01 25.02 4.57
C GLN A 476 -8.33 24.33 4.24
N GLN A 477 -9.25 25.08 3.64
CA GLN A 477 -10.67 24.81 3.36
C GLN A 477 -11.00 23.50 2.58
N PHE A 478 -10.02 22.65 2.25
CA PHE A 478 -10.15 21.52 1.32
C PHE A 478 -10.12 20.11 1.95
N CYS A 479 -9.66 19.92 3.19
CA CYS A 479 -9.53 18.58 3.81
C CYS A 479 -10.66 18.25 4.82
N PHE A 480 -11.91 18.65 4.52
CA PHE A 480 -12.98 18.65 5.51
C PHE A 480 -13.68 17.31 5.72
N ASN A 481 -13.80 16.41 4.73
CA ASN A 481 -14.74 15.29 4.87
C ASN A 481 -14.19 13.85 4.77
N GLU A 482 -13.17 13.52 3.96
CA GLU A 482 -12.66 12.14 3.94
C GLU A 482 -11.16 12.04 3.63
N SER A 483 -10.37 11.61 4.64
CA SER A 483 -8.96 11.24 4.49
C SER A 483 -8.85 9.73 4.28
N ASN A 484 -8.19 9.31 3.21
CA ASN A 484 -8.03 7.90 2.87
C ASN A 484 -6.62 7.62 2.33
N PHE A 485 -6.24 6.35 2.38
CA PHE A 485 -5.14 5.84 1.58
C PHE A 485 -5.49 4.53 0.90
N HIS A 486 -4.77 4.30 -0.19
CA HIS A 486 -4.94 3.22 -1.14
C HIS A 486 -3.61 2.51 -1.30
N VAL A 487 -3.61 1.18 -1.18
CA VAL A 487 -2.46 0.33 -1.48
C VAL A 487 -2.83 -0.56 -2.65
N LYS A 488 -2.13 -0.40 -3.78
CA LYS A 488 -2.35 -1.12 -5.03
C LYS A 488 -1.18 -2.06 -5.29
N PHE A 489 -1.49 -3.29 -5.67
CA PHE A 489 -0.50 -4.32 -5.95
C PHE A 489 -0.53 -4.69 -7.43
N HIS A 490 0.62 -4.60 -8.08
CA HIS A 490 0.82 -4.92 -9.50
C HIS A 490 1.89 -6.00 -9.63
N LYS A 491 1.73 -6.92 -10.60
CA LYS A 491 2.72 -7.95 -10.88
C LYS A 491 3.86 -7.38 -11.74
N GLY A 492 5.10 -7.75 -11.41
CA GLY A 492 6.29 -7.38 -12.17
C GLY A 492 6.89 -6.02 -11.79
N GLU A 493 7.96 -5.65 -12.50
CA GLU A 493 8.63 -4.37 -12.36
C GLU A 493 7.68 -3.20 -12.67
N PRO A 494 7.84 -2.06 -11.97
CA PRO A 494 7.00 -0.90 -12.20
C PRO A 494 7.14 -0.48 -13.67
N LYS A 495 6.01 -0.32 -14.36
CA LYS A 495 5.98 0.39 -15.65
C LYS A 495 6.19 1.87 -15.34
N VAL A 496 7.45 2.27 -15.19
CA VAL A 496 7.84 3.60 -14.67
C VAL A 496 7.35 4.71 -15.60
N ALA A 497 6.56 5.64 -15.05
CA ALA A 497 6.32 6.95 -15.64
C ALA A 497 7.56 7.82 -15.39
N GLU A 498 8.14 8.38 -16.44
CA GLU A 498 9.30 9.27 -16.36
C GLU A 498 8.84 10.63 -15.79
N VAL A 499 9.38 11.02 -14.63
CA VAL A 499 9.14 12.32 -13.97
C VAL A 499 10.25 13.29 -14.40
N VAL A 500 9.90 14.25 -15.23
CA VAL A 500 10.82 15.29 -15.73
C VAL A 500 10.48 16.65 -15.10
N CYS A 501 11.51 17.37 -14.65
CA CYS A 501 11.39 18.73 -14.13
C CYS A 501 11.77 19.73 -15.22
N ILE A 502 11.15 20.91 -15.23
CA ILE A 502 11.44 21.94 -16.23
C ILE A 502 11.94 23.18 -15.49
N GLU A 503 13.17 23.58 -15.76
CA GLU A 503 13.77 24.81 -15.23
C GLU A 503 14.06 25.73 -16.41
N ASN A 504 13.48 26.94 -16.39
CA ASN A 504 13.60 27.93 -17.46
C ASN A 504 13.25 27.38 -18.86
N GLY A 505 12.22 26.55 -18.94
CA GLY A 505 11.73 25.96 -20.19
C GLY A 505 12.57 24.80 -20.76
N VAL A 506 13.59 24.35 -20.04
CA VAL A 506 14.41 23.19 -20.42
C VAL A 506 14.06 21.99 -19.56
N ILE A 507 13.74 20.87 -20.22
CA ILE A 507 13.50 19.59 -19.57
C ILE A 507 14.82 19.09 -18.97
N ARG A 508 14.83 18.87 -17.66
CA ARG A 508 15.93 18.24 -16.95
C ARG A 508 15.42 17.17 -15.98
N ASN A 509 16.31 16.26 -15.61
CA ASN A 509 16.02 15.32 -14.53
C ASN A 509 15.80 16.11 -13.22
N CYS A 510 14.75 15.74 -12.50
CA CYS A 510 14.49 16.31 -11.17
C CYS A 510 15.65 15.97 -10.22
N THR A 511 16.14 16.96 -9.48
CA THR A 511 17.11 16.71 -8.40
C THR A 511 16.39 16.31 -7.12
N VAL A 512 17.12 15.67 -6.20
CA VAL A 512 16.62 15.29 -4.87
C VAL A 512 16.13 16.52 -4.08
N VAL A 513 16.72 17.70 -4.31
CA VAL A 513 16.29 18.95 -3.66
C VAL A 513 14.97 19.47 -4.24
N ASP A 514 14.77 19.44 -5.57
CA ASP A 514 13.52 19.84 -6.24
C ASP A 514 12.30 19.04 -5.74
N ILE A 515 12.55 17.78 -5.37
CA ILE A 515 11.54 16.84 -4.85
C ILE A 515 11.25 17.11 -3.36
N ILE A 516 12.24 17.57 -2.59
CA ILE A 516 12.18 17.61 -1.11
C ILE A 516 11.81 19.01 -0.56
N THR A 517 12.24 20.11 -1.17
CA THR A 517 12.12 21.47 -0.58
C THR A 517 10.88 22.24 -1.02
N SER A 518 9.68 21.63 -0.97
CA SER A 518 8.39 22.26 -1.31
C SER A 518 7.93 23.38 -0.34
N LYS A 519 8.83 24.31 -0.01
CA LYS A 519 8.57 25.60 0.61
C LYS A 519 8.58 26.76 -0.41
N TRP A 520 8.70 26.45 -1.70
CA TRP A 520 8.49 27.39 -2.80
C TRP A 520 7.31 26.91 -3.66
N SER A 521 6.09 27.02 -3.12
CA SER A 521 4.86 26.92 -3.91
C SER A 521 4.84 27.93 -5.06
N ASP A 522 5.65 28.99 -4.97
CA ASP A 522 5.59 30.13 -5.88
C ASP A 522 6.70 30.09 -6.95
N LYS A 523 7.52 29.02 -6.99
CA LYS A 523 8.55 28.83 -8.04
C LYS A 523 8.49 27.50 -8.80
N LEU A 524 7.46 26.67 -8.60
CA LEU A 524 7.16 25.54 -9.49
C LEU A 524 6.09 25.93 -10.54
N CYS A 525 6.40 27.04 -11.25
CA CYS A 525 5.67 27.72 -12.33
C CYS A 525 4.73 28.88 -11.91
N PRO A 526 5.13 30.13 -12.14
CA PRO A 526 4.20 31.16 -12.61
C PRO A 526 3.66 30.77 -14.01
N PRO A 527 2.47 31.24 -14.39
CA PRO A 527 1.90 31.01 -15.71
C PRO A 527 2.56 31.93 -16.73
N THR A 528 3.72 31.59 -17.26
CA THR A 528 4.21 32.17 -18.51
C THR A 528 5.24 31.25 -19.14
N ASP A 529 4.80 30.61 -20.22
CA ASP A 529 5.53 30.17 -21.40
C ASP A 529 6.75 29.24 -21.29
N VAL A 530 6.73 28.32 -22.26
CA VAL A 530 7.81 27.44 -22.70
C VAL A 530 7.92 26.10 -21.96
N ILE A 531 7.03 25.16 -22.32
CA ILE A 531 7.51 23.85 -22.76
C ILE A 531 7.53 23.97 -24.27
N VAL A 532 8.70 23.82 -24.90
CA VAL A 532 8.91 24.05 -26.34
C VAL A 532 7.77 23.42 -27.15
N GLY A 533 6.84 24.26 -27.63
CA GLY A 533 5.76 23.92 -28.55
C GLY A 533 4.39 23.51 -28.00
N SER A 534 4.17 23.38 -26.68
CA SER A 534 2.81 23.05 -26.16
C SER A 534 2.52 23.62 -24.77
N SER A 535 1.39 24.31 -24.62
CA SER A 535 0.86 24.79 -23.33
C SER A 535 0.57 23.65 -22.35
N ASN A 536 0.82 23.85 -21.04
CA ASN A 536 0.45 22.89 -19.99
C ASN A 536 -1.06 22.55 -20.08
N PRO A 537 -1.44 21.28 -20.34
CA PRO A 537 -2.84 20.92 -20.48
C PRO A 537 -3.58 20.81 -19.13
N CYS A 538 -2.89 20.77 -18.00
CA CYS A 538 -3.47 20.66 -16.65
C CYS A 538 -3.91 22.03 -16.10
N THR A 539 -4.74 22.76 -16.84
CA THR A 539 -5.25 24.06 -16.41
C THR A 539 -6.33 23.91 -15.31
N PRO A 540 -6.48 24.88 -14.40
CA PRO A 540 -7.52 24.84 -13.38
C PRO A 540 -8.94 24.60 -13.92
N ASP A 541 -9.25 25.12 -15.11
CA ASP A 541 -10.52 24.90 -15.80
C ASP A 541 -10.72 23.44 -16.25
N LYS A 542 -9.68 22.82 -16.82
CA LYS A 542 -9.71 21.42 -17.24
C LYS A 542 -9.80 20.47 -16.04
N LEU A 543 -9.14 20.80 -14.92
CA LEU A 543 -9.25 20.05 -13.67
C LEU A 543 -10.66 20.14 -13.06
N ARG A 544 -11.28 21.33 -13.07
CA ARG A 544 -12.68 21.53 -12.66
C ARG A 544 -13.64 20.68 -13.49
N ASN A 545 -13.35 20.52 -14.78
CA ASN A 545 -14.13 19.70 -15.71
C ASN A 545 -13.76 18.21 -15.69
N LYS A 546 -12.89 17.77 -14.76
CA LYS A 546 -12.39 16.38 -14.63
C LYS A 546 -11.65 15.84 -15.85
N GLU A 547 -11.10 16.71 -16.69
CA GLU A 547 -10.25 16.33 -17.81
C GLU A 547 -8.82 16.10 -17.30
N LEU A 548 -8.50 14.84 -16.99
CA LEU A 548 -7.24 14.45 -16.34
C LEU A 548 -6.23 13.75 -17.26
N VAL A 549 -6.56 13.54 -18.54
CA VAL A 549 -5.72 12.75 -19.46
C VAL A 549 -5.67 13.43 -20.82
N PHE A 550 -4.46 13.62 -21.36
CA PHE A 550 -4.21 14.32 -22.62
C PHE A 550 -3.22 13.55 -23.49
N PRO A 551 -3.22 13.74 -24.82
CA PRO A 551 -2.23 13.10 -25.71
C PRO A 551 -0.81 13.63 -25.45
N TYR A 552 0.21 12.78 -25.59
CA TYR A 552 1.60 13.22 -25.56
C TYR A 552 2.01 13.80 -26.93
N PRO A 553 2.73 14.94 -26.99
CA PRO A 553 3.18 15.52 -28.26
C PRO A 553 4.11 14.57 -29.03
N HIS A 554 3.78 14.30 -30.30
CA HIS A 554 4.65 13.58 -31.26
C HIS A 554 5.01 12.12 -30.93
N ASP A 555 4.43 11.53 -29.88
CA ASP A 555 4.61 10.11 -29.54
C ASP A 555 3.27 9.52 -29.08
N ASN A 556 2.61 8.80 -29.99
CA ASN A 556 1.34 8.14 -29.70
C ASN A 556 1.50 6.87 -28.86
N THR A 557 2.72 6.46 -28.51
CA THR A 557 2.96 5.43 -27.49
C THR A 557 2.96 6.02 -26.09
N LYS A 558 2.72 7.33 -25.93
CA LYS A 558 2.68 8.02 -24.64
C LYS A 558 1.43 8.90 -24.50
N TYR A 559 1.08 9.25 -23.28
CA TYR A 559 0.04 10.22 -22.94
C TYR A 559 0.39 11.00 -21.68
N LEU A 560 -0.22 12.17 -21.51
CA LEU A 560 -0.08 13.03 -20.35
C LEU A 560 -1.23 12.77 -19.37
N LYS A 561 -0.96 12.74 -18.07
CA LYS A 561 -1.97 12.66 -17.01
C LYS A 561 -1.80 13.84 -16.05
N CYS A 562 -2.90 14.42 -15.62
CA CYS A 562 -2.91 15.51 -14.65
C CYS A 562 -3.29 15.00 -13.26
N ASP A 563 -2.76 15.64 -12.24
CA ASP A 563 -3.34 15.55 -10.90
C ASP A 563 -4.20 16.77 -10.55
N LEU A 564 -4.86 16.68 -9.40
CA LEU A 564 -5.75 17.72 -8.89
C LEU A 564 -5.03 19.03 -8.50
N LYS A 565 -3.69 19.06 -8.55
CA LYS A 565 -2.86 20.24 -8.28
C LYS A 565 -2.31 20.88 -9.58
N GLY A 566 -2.69 20.38 -10.75
CA GLY A 566 -2.25 20.91 -12.06
C GLY A 566 -0.88 20.41 -12.54
N ARG A 567 -0.36 19.34 -11.92
CA ARG A 567 0.93 18.75 -12.31
C ARG A 567 0.74 17.72 -13.43
N VAL A 568 1.65 17.73 -14.38
CA VAL A 568 1.64 16.87 -15.59
C VAL A 568 2.55 15.66 -15.38
N TYR A 569 2.07 14.47 -15.73
CA TYR A 569 2.80 13.21 -15.72
C TYR A 569 2.84 12.62 -17.13
N VAL A 570 3.99 12.13 -17.58
CA VAL A 570 4.13 11.42 -18.87
C VAL A 570 4.00 9.91 -18.64
N ILE A 571 3.05 9.27 -19.32
CA ILE A 571 2.73 7.85 -19.18
C ILE A 571 2.94 7.13 -20.52
N THR A 572 3.71 6.05 -20.53
CA THR A 572 3.94 5.23 -21.73
C THR A 572 2.93 4.08 -21.80
N CYS A 573 2.32 3.88 -22.97
CA CYS A 573 1.45 2.75 -23.30
C CYS A 573 2.22 1.42 -23.29
N PRO A 574 1.52 0.29 -23.08
CA PRO A 574 2.13 -1.03 -23.18
C PRO A 574 2.78 -1.26 -24.56
N PRO A 575 3.84 -2.09 -24.64
CA PRO A 575 4.50 -2.39 -25.92
C PRO A 575 3.51 -2.87 -26.99
N GLY A 576 3.52 -2.24 -28.16
CA GLY A 576 2.63 -2.54 -29.28
C GLY A 576 1.25 -1.86 -29.23
N LEU A 577 0.98 -1.01 -28.23
CA LEU A 577 -0.26 -0.24 -28.12
C LEU A 577 0.00 1.27 -28.25
N HIS A 578 -0.98 1.97 -28.81
CA HIS A 578 -0.96 3.42 -28.99
C HIS A 578 -2.11 4.08 -28.22
N TYR A 579 -1.87 5.25 -27.65
CA TYR A 579 -2.86 6.06 -26.95
C TYR A 579 -3.88 6.65 -27.93
N HIS A 580 -5.16 6.45 -27.65
CA HIS A 580 -6.27 7.02 -28.41
C HIS A 580 -6.88 8.24 -27.69
N PRO A 581 -6.73 9.46 -28.23
CA PRO A 581 -7.25 10.70 -27.62
C PRO A 581 -8.76 10.68 -27.38
N ILE A 582 -9.52 10.04 -28.26
CA ILE A 582 -10.99 9.98 -28.20
C ILE A 582 -11.48 8.99 -27.12
N ARG A 583 -10.74 7.89 -26.91
CA ARG A 583 -11.09 6.84 -25.94
C ARG A 583 -10.37 7.00 -24.59
N GLN A 584 -9.41 7.92 -24.53
CA GLN A 584 -8.54 8.18 -23.39
C GLN A 584 -7.83 6.93 -22.84
N ASN A 585 -7.48 5.99 -23.71
CA ASN A 585 -6.83 4.72 -23.33
C ASN A 585 -5.85 4.23 -24.41
N CYS A 586 -5.03 3.23 -24.08
CA CYS A 586 -4.12 2.59 -25.03
C CYS A 586 -4.84 1.42 -25.75
N GLY A 587 -4.70 1.31 -27.08
CA GLY A 587 -5.32 0.27 -27.92
C GLY A 587 -4.51 -0.06 -29.19
N PHE A 588 -5.01 -0.99 -30.00
CA PHE A 588 -4.42 -1.37 -31.29
C PHE A 588 -4.98 -0.51 -32.43
N ASP A 589 -4.13 -0.16 -33.40
CA ASP A 589 -4.53 0.62 -34.57
C ASP A 589 -5.45 -0.20 -35.49
N HIS A 590 -6.74 0.15 -35.51
CA HIS A 590 -7.64 -0.17 -36.62
C HIS A 590 -8.07 1.13 -37.32
N VAL A 591 -7.70 1.19 -38.61
CA VAL A 591 -7.71 2.32 -39.55
C VAL A 591 -9.11 2.91 -39.82
N THR A 592 -9.21 4.24 -39.90
CA THR A 592 -10.07 4.94 -40.90
C THR A 592 -9.39 6.22 -41.44
N ASN A 593 -8.91 6.10 -42.68
CA ASN A 593 -8.35 7.05 -43.67
C ASN A 593 -7.22 8.05 -43.31
N PRO A 594 -6.07 8.05 -44.04
CA PRO A 594 -4.79 8.47 -43.49
C PRO A 594 -4.33 9.83 -44.03
N LYS A 595 -4.12 10.83 -43.16
CA LYS A 595 -3.08 11.82 -43.45
C LYS A 595 -1.75 11.11 -43.27
N LYS A 596 -0.99 10.92 -44.35
CA LYS A 596 0.31 10.22 -44.29
C LYS A 596 1.41 11.25 -44.09
N ILE A 597 2.22 11.08 -43.04
CA ILE A 597 3.34 11.96 -42.73
C ILE A 597 4.37 11.85 -43.86
N MET A 598 4.92 12.98 -44.28
CA MET A 598 5.92 13.03 -45.36
C MET A 598 7.18 12.22 -44.96
N SER A 599 7.63 11.35 -45.87
CA SER A 599 8.77 10.45 -45.61
C SER A 599 10.07 11.24 -45.31
N PRO A 600 10.95 10.76 -44.41
CA PRO A 600 12.20 11.44 -44.05
C PRO A 600 13.19 11.69 -45.20
N LYS A 601 12.99 11.05 -46.37
CA LYS A 601 13.84 11.22 -47.55
C LYS A 601 13.64 12.55 -48.30
N HIS A 602 12.60 13.32 -47.96
CA HIS A 602 12.35 14.64 -48.54
C HIS A 602 12.39 15.70 -47.44
N SER A 603 13.06 16.82 -47.70
CA SER A 603 13.18 17.94 -46.75
C SER A 603 11.79 18.48 -46.38
N ASN A 604 11.54 18.71 -45.08
CA ASN A 604 10.28 19.28 -44.62
C ASN A 604 10.13 20.73 -45.12
N LEU A 605 9.21 20.95 -46.05
CA LEU A 605 8.94 22.25 -46.66
C LEU A 605 8.10 23.17 -45.75
N CYS A 606 7.48 22.63 -44.70
CA CYS A 606 6.71 23.35 -43.69
C CYS A 606 7.63 23.95 -42.61
N THR A 607 8.67 24.66 -43.03
CA THR A 607 9.59 25.34 -42.12
C THR A 607 8.91 26.51 -41.43
N TYR A 608 9.43 26.88 -40.26
CA TYR A 608 8.93 28.03 -39.51
C TYR A 608 8.97 29.34 -40.35
N ASP A 609 10.02 29.54 -41.14
CA ASP A 609 10.14 30.72 -42.02
C ASP A 609 9.07 30.75 -43.12
N ASN A 610 8.76 29.59 -43.71
CA ASN A 610 7.71 29.47 -44.74
C ASN A 610 6.31 29.70 -44.16
N ILE A 611 6.05 29.20 -42.95
CA ILE A 611 4.78 29.44 -42.23
C ILE A 611 4.64 30.92 -41.85
N ARG A 612 5.73 31.57 -41.41
CA ARG A 612 5.74 33.00 -41.07
C ARG A 612 5.52 33.89 -42.31
N GLN A 613 5.89 33.41 -43.49
CA GLN A 613 5.60 34.04 -44.79
C GLN A 613 4.24 33.66 -45.37
N ASN A 614 3.39 32.96 -44.61
CA ASN A 614 2.03 32.55 -44.98
C ASN A 614 1.95 31.57 -46.16
N LEU A 615 2.95 30.70 -46.31
CA LEU A 615 2.99 29.62 -47.31
C LEU A 615 2.61 28.28 -46.66
N TRP A 616 1.40 27.80 -46.97
CA TRP A 616 0.78 26.66 -46.28
C TRP A 616 0.67 25.38 -47.12
N PHE A 617 0.86 25.48 -48.43
CA PHE A 617 0.69 24.35 -49.35
C PHE A 617 1.85 24.31 -50.35
N PHE A 618 2.42 23.12 -50.56
CA PHE A 618 3.58 22.91 -51.41
C PHE A 618 3.36 21.76 -52.41
N PRO A 619 3.97 21.81 -53.61
CA PRO A 619 3.90 20.68 -54.54
C PRO A 619 4.64 19.46 -53.97
N TYR A 620 4.06 18.27 -54.12
CA TYR A 620 4.73 17.04 -53.73
C TYR A 620 5.74 16.62 -54.81
N PRO A 621 7.04 16.48 -54.51
CA PRO A 621 8.09 16.38 -55.54
C PRO A 621 7.99 15.15 -56.46
N ALA A 622 7.44 14.04 -55.94
CA ALA A 622 7.47 12.74 -56.64
C ALA A 622 6.20 12.41 -57.43
N ASN A 623 5.06 13.07 -57.15
CA ASN A 623 3.79 12.76 -57.81
C ASN A 623 2.82 13.95 -57.74
N LYS A 624 2.40 14.44 -58.91
CA LYS A 624 1.49 15.58 -59.06
C LYS A 624 0.05 15.28 -58.63
N LEU A 625 -0.31 14.02 -58.41
CA LEU A 625 -1.58 13.63 -57.81
C LEU A 625 -1.62 13.88 -56.29
N PHE A 626 -0.54 14.40 -55.70
CA PHE A 626 -0.44 14.69 -54.28
C PHE A 626 0.18 16.07 -54.06
N PHE A 627 -0.13 16.68 -52.93
CA PHE A 627 0.49 17.92 -52.47
C PHE A 627 0.80 17.83 -50.98
N VAL A 628 1.61 18.77 -50.49
CA VAL A 628 2.01 18.86 -49.10
C VAL A 628 1.19 19.96 -48.44
N GLU A 629 0.42 19.61 -47.42
CA GLU A 629 -0.29 20.56 -46.55
C GLU A 629 0.52 20.77 -45.26
N CYS A 630 0.82 22.02 -44.95
CA CYS A 630 1.39 22.41 -43.69
C CYS A 630 0.30 22.71 -42.68
N ASP A 631 0.49 22.25 -41.45
CA ASP A 631 -0.29 22.77 -40.34
C ASP A 631 0.46 23.85 -39.56
N VAL A 632 -0.28 24.53 -38.68
CA VAL A 632 0.21 25.67 -37.89
C VAL A 632 1.37 25.33 -36.96
N TRP A 633 1.75 24.05 -36.88
CA TRP A 633 2.79 23.50 -36.03
C TRP A 633 4.02 23.02 -36.82
N GLY A 634 4.12 23.32 -38.13
CA GLY A 634 5.27 22.95 -38.95
C GLY A 634 5.28 21.51 -39.46
N ARG A 635 4.16 20.78 -39.31
CA ARG A 635 4.05 19.39 -39.79
C ARG A 635 3.61 19.38 -41.25
N ALA A 636 4.35 18.62 -42.07
CA ALA A 636 4.05 18.37 -43.48
C ALA A 636 3.24 17.09 -43.67
N TRP A 637 2.05 17.23 -44.23
CA TRP A 637 1.14 16.13 -44.55
C TRP A 637 1.08 15.91 -46.05
N VAL A 638 1.28 14.67 -46.51
CA VAL A 638 1.08 14.34 -47.93
C VAL A 638 -0.40 14.04 -48.14
N VAL A 639 -1.04 14.83 -48.98
CA VAL A 639 -2.49 14.80 -49.23
C VAL A 639 -2.76 14.49 -50.70
N PRO A 640 -3.60 13.48 -51.03
CA PRO A 640 -3.98 13.19 -52.41
C PRO A 640 -4.92 14.27 -52.97
N CYS A 641 -4.72 14.61 -54.24
CA CYS A 641 -5.69 15.34 -55.05
C CYS A 641 -6.93 14.46 -55.35
N PRO A 642 -8.11 15.08 -55.55
CA PRO A 642 -9.30 14.36 -55.97
C PRO A 642 -9.10 13.57 -57.28
N PRO A 643 -9.86 12.47 -57.50
CA PRO A 643 -9.69 11.62 -58.68
C PRO A 643 -9.74 12.39 -60.00
N LYS A 644 -8.79 12.13 -60.91
CA LYS A 644 -8.61 12.79 -62.23
C LYS A 644 -8.17 14.26 -62.18
N THR A 645 -7.62 14.73 -61.05
CA THR A 645 -7.04 16.09 -60.92
C THR A 645 -5.58 16.03 -60.47
N GLU A 646 -4.78 17.00 -60.89
CA GLU A 646 -3.36 17.14 -60.51
C GLU A 646 -3.10 18.50 -59.85
N TRP A 647 -2.17 18.52 -58.91
CA TRP A 647 -1.75 19.73 -58.20
C TRP A 647 -1.01 20.69 -59.14
N MET A 648 -1.54 21.91 -59.27
CA MET A 648 -0.94 22.97 -60.07
C MET A 648 -0.38 24.09 -59.18
N THR A 649 0.94 24.26 -59.21
CA THR A 649 1.64 25.21 -58.32
C THR A 649 1.18 26.66 -58.53
N SER A 650 0.96 27.10 -59.78
CA SER A 650 0.49 28.46 -60.10
C SER A 650 -0.93 28.78 -59.64
N ALA A 651 -1.81 27.78 -59.57
CA ALA A 651 -3.18 27.95 -59.12
C ALA A 651 -3.39 27.62 -57.64
N SER A 652 -2.36 27.05 -56.97
CA SER A 652 -2.41 26.59 -55.58
C SER A 652 -3.62 25.70 -55.26
N ARG A 653 -4.01 24.87 -56.25
CA ARG A 653 -5.16 23.96 -56.16
C ARG A 653 -4.98 22.81 -57.16
N CYS A 654 -5.56 21.64 -56.86
CA CYS A 654 -5.76 20.56 -57.83
C CYS A 654 -6.74 20.98 -58.94
N VAL A 655 -6.36 20.78 -60.21
CA VAL A 655 -7.17 21.15 -61.39
C VAL A 655 -7.26 19.97 -62.39
N SER A 656 -8.31 19.97 -63.21
CA SER A 656 -8.47 19.02 -64.30
C SER A 656 -7.73 19.52 -65.56
N ASN A 657 -6.50 19.02 -65.73
CA ASN A 657 -5.68 18.97 -66.96
C ASN A 657 -5.67 20.22 -67.89
N VAL A 658 -4.84 21.24 -67.61
CA VAL A 658 -4.26 22.18 -68.62
C VAL A 658 -2.86 22.67 -68.16
N LYS A 659 -1.98 22.92 -69.14
CA LYS A 659 -0.54 23.21 -69.07
C LYS A 659 -0.13 24.56 -68.40
N THR A 660 1.09 24.49 -67.85
CA THR A 660 2.17 25.51 -67.73
C THR A 660 2.29 26.51 -66.54
N THR A 661 3.57 26.55 -66.10
CA THR A 661 4.40 27.52 -65.35
C THR A 661 4.06 27.90 -63.90
N PRO A 662 5.07 27.97 -63.00
CA PRO A 662 4.87 28.08 -61.55
C PRO A 662 4.87 29.54 -61.06
N SER A 663 3.93 29.85 -60.17
CA SER A 663 4.00 30.99 -59.25
C SER A 663 3.42 30.56 -57.91
N SER A 664 4.11 30.83 -56.80
CA SER A 664 3.57 30.63 -55.45
C SER A 664 2.48 31.66 -55.15
N LEU A 665 1.46 31.33 -54.33
CA LEU A 665 0.51 32.34 -53.87
C LEU A 665 0.07 32.21 -52.39
N LEU A 666 -0.17 33.40 -51.82
CA LEU A 666 -0.34 33.78 -50.41
C LEU A 666 -1.77 33.63 -49.84
N ASN A 667 -1.85 33.55 -48.51
CA ASN A 667 -3.05 33.65 -47.66
C ASN A 667 -4.10 34.70 -48.12
N PRO A 668 -5.39 34.32 -48.25
CA PRO A 668 -6.47 35.24 -48.64
C PRO A 668 -6.91 36.21 -47.53
N CYS A 669 -6.69 35.87 -46.25
CA CYS A 669 -6.96 36.74 -45.11
C CYS A 669 -5.89 37.83 -45.02
N ARG A 670 -6.12 38.94 -45.72
CA ARG A 670 -5.23 40.11 -45.71
C ARG A 670 -5.88 41.24 -44.91
N PRO A 671 -5.13 41.95 -44.05
CA PRO A 671 -5.69 43.07 -43.26
C PRO A 671 -6.43 44.11 -44.12
N LYS A 672 -5.95 44.36 -45.35
CA LYS A 672 -6.56 45.28 -46.32
C LYS A 672 -7.93 44.83 -46.87
N GLU A 673 -8.20 43.52 -46.91
CA GLU A 673 -9.48 42.98 -47.39
C GLU A 673 -10.49 42.82 -46.24
N ILE A 674 -9.97 42.55 -45.02
CA ILE A 674 -10.75 42.55 -43.78
C ILE A 674 -11.27 43.96 -43.49
N ALA A 675 -10.45 44.99 -43.70
CA ALA A 675 -10.87 46.39 -43.61
C ALA A 675 -11.99 46.77 -44.62
N LYS A 676 -12.18 45.99 -45.69
CA LYS A 676 -13.28 46.14 -46.66
C LYS A 676 -14.48 45.23 -46.36
N GLY A 677 -14.50 44.54 -45.22
CA GLY A 677 -15.58 43.64 -44.80
C GLY A 677 -15.59 42.30 -45.55
N ILE A 678 -14.47 41.88 -46.14
CA ILE A 678 -14.35 40.57 -46.80
C ILE A 678 -13.59 39.63 -45.86
N VAL A 679 -14.35 38.86 -45.08
CA VAL A 679 -13.81 37.96 -44.05
C VAL A 679 -14.08 36.49 -44.32
N TYR A 680 -14.79 36.13 -45.38
CA TYR A 680 -15.06 34.73 -45.72
C TYR A 680 -14.56 34.41 -47.12
N TYR A 681 -13.89 33.26 -47.29
CA TYR A 681 -13.31 32.79 -48.54
C TYR A 681 -13.60 31.31 -48.76
N PRO A 682 -13.69 30.83 -50.03
CA PRO A 682 -13.94 29.42 -50.30
C PRO A 682 -12.75 28.56 -49.87
N TYR A 683 -13.02 27.38 -49.32
CA TYR A 683 -11.93 26.45 -49.00
C TYR A 683 -11.44 25.76 -50.29
N PRO A 684 -10.12 25.71 -50.58
CA PRO A 684 -9.60 25.37 -51.92
C PRO A 684 -10.00 24.00 -52.49
N HIS A 685 -10.47 23.05 -51.66
CA HIS A 685 -10.73 21.66 -52.04
C HIS A 685 -11.96 21.01 -51.40
N ASN A 686 -12.78 21.77 -50.66
CA ASN A 686 -13.95 21.22 -50.02
C ASN A 686 -15.04 22.29 -49.94
N SER A 687 -16.04 22.20 -50.82
CA SER A 687 -17.15 23.15 -50.90
C SER A 687 -18.05 23.14 -49.67
N HIS A 688 -17.96 22.13 -48.80
CA HIS A 688 -18.65 22.10 -47.51
C HIS A 688 -17.84 22.78 -46.39
N ARG A 689 -16.75 23.45 -46.75
CA ARG A 689 -15.91 24.22 -45.84
C ARG A 689 -15.59 25.57 -46.44
N TYR A 690 -15.28 26.52 -45.56
CA TYR A 690 -14.84 27.84 -45.94
C TYR A 690 -13.83 28.37 -44.95
N ILE A 691 -13.07 29.37 -45.37
CA ILE A 691 -12.09 30.06 -44.54
C ILE A 691 -12.76 31.33 -44.01
N HIS A 692 -12.80 31.47 -42.70
CA HIS A 692 -13.19 32.68 -41.99
C HIS A 692 -11.93 33.37 -41.46
N CYS A 693 -11.74 34.62 -41.84
CA CYS A 693 -10.65 35.45 -41.35
C CYS A 693 -11.10 36.15 -40.07
N ASP A 694 -10.34 36.00 -38.99
CA ASP A 694 -10.56 36.79 -37.79
C ASP A 694 -10.01 38.22 -37.94
N ASP A 695 -10.30 39.08 -36.96
CA ASP A 695 -9.91 40.50 -36.96
C ASP A 695 -8.38 40.70 -36.98
N ASN A 696 -7.60 39.65 -36.66
CA ASN A 696 -6.14 39.64 -36.69
C ASN A 696 -5.58 39.06 -37.99
N ALA A 697 -6.43 38.83 -39.01
CA ALA A 697 -6.10 38.24 -40.29
C ALA A 697 -5.64 36.77 -40.27
N ASN A 698 -5.99 36.03 -39.21
CA ASN A 698 -5.75 34.59 -39.17
C ASN A 698 -6.88 33.83 -39.87
N PRO A 699 -6.54 32.85 -40.75
CA PRO A 699 -7.53 32.02 -41.42
C PRO A 699 -8.00 30.87 -40.52
N TRP A 700 -9.31 30.77 -40.31
CA TRP A 700 -9.97 29.67 -39.61
C TRP A 700 -10.84 28.87 -40.56
N VAL A 701 -10.63 27.55 -40.62
CA VAL A 701 -11.47 26.68 -41.46
C VAL A 701 -12.74 26.32 -40.71
N GLN A 702 -13.88 26.69 -41.30
CA GLN A 702 -15.21 26.40 -40.80
C GLN A 702 -15.93 25.42 -41.71
N PHE A 703 -16.90 24.72 -41.13
CA PHE A 703 -17.73 23.74 -41.83
C PHE A 703 -19.11 24.30 -42.07
N CYS A 704 -19.63 24.06 -43.27
CA CYS A 704 -21.05 24.26 -43.52
C CYS A 704 -21.88 23.19 -42.79
N PRO A 705 -23.12 23.54 -42.38
CA PRO A 705 -24.07 22.56 -41.87
C PRO A 705 -24.28 21.40 -42.85
N PRO A 706 -24.69 20.21 -42.37
CA PRO A 706 -24.87 19.04 -43.22
C PRO A 706 -25.74 19.33 -44.45
N ASN A 707 -25.30 18.86 -45.63
CA ASN A 707 -25.92 19.05 -46.96
C ASN A 707 -25.94 20.51 -47.49
N LYS A 708 -25.08 21.37 -46.96
CA LYS A 708 -24.88 22.74 -47.45
C LYS A 708 -23.45 22.97 -47.93
N VAL A 709 -23.31 23.81 -48.95
CA VAL A 709 -22.02 24.23 -49.51
C VAL A 709 -21.85 25.74 -49.34
N PHE A 710 -20.62 26.19 -49.14
CA PHE A 710 -20.31 27.60 -48.99
C PHE A 710 -20.33 28.29 -50.35
N ASP A 711 -21.19 29.30 -50.48
CA ASP A 711 -21.28 30.16 -51.64
C ASP A 711 -20.59 31.51 -51.37
N MET A 712 -19.71 31.90 -52.27
CA MET A 712 -18.88 33.09 -52.12
C MET A 712 -19.65 34.38 -52.44
N ALA A 713 -20.67 34.31 -53.31
CA ALA A 713 -21.44 35.48 -53.69
C ALA A 713 -22.31 35.97 -52.51
N SER A 714 -22.98 35.04 -51.83
CA SER A 714 -23.77 35.31 -50.62
C SER A 714 -22.93 35.35 -49.34
N LYS A 715 -21.69 34.81 -49.36
CA LYS A 715 -20.81 34.63 -48.20
C LYS A 715 -21.45 33.74 -47.10
N THR A 716 -22.31 32.80 -47.47
CA THR A 716 -22.98 31.88 -46.51
C THR A 716 -23.04 30.45 -47.04
N CYS A 717 -23.45 29.51 -46.20
CA CYS A 717 -23.71 28.13 -46.60
C CYS A 717 -25.14 27.95 -47.13
N VAL A 718 -25.26 27.57 -48.40
CA VAL A 718 -26.53 27.35 -49.12
C VAL A 718 -26.77 25.87 -49.39
N SER A 719 -28.03 25.47 -49.60
CA SER A 719 -28.37 24.08 -49.93
C SER A 719 -27.84 23.70 -51.31
N SER A 720 -27.36 22.47 -51.47
CA SER A 720 -26.55 22.01 -52.61
C SER A 720 -27.25 21.91 -53.98
N GLY A 721 -28.31 22.69 -54.24
CA GLY A 721 -29.08 22.68 -55.49
C GLY A 721 -29.53 24.05 -56.00
N SER A 722 -29.05 25.14 -55.40
CA SER A 722 -29.40 26.51 -55.82
C SER A 722 -28.22 27.46 -55.65
N ALA A 723 -27.13 27.19 -56.37
CA ALA A 723 -26.07 28.10 -56.83
C ALA A 723 -25.04 27.28 -57.61
#